data_AF-A0A1W1ZGX4-F1
#
_entry.id   AF-A0A1W1ZGX4-F1
#
_cell.length_a   1.000
_cell.length_b   1.000
_cell.length_c   1.000
_cell.angle_alpha   90.00
_cell.angle_beta   90.00
_cell.angle_gamma   90.00
#
_symmetry.space_group_name_H-M   'P 1'
#
loop_
_entity.id
_entity.type
_entity.pdbx_description
1 polymer ?
#
loop_
_entity_poly.entity_id
_entity_poly.type
_entity_poly.pdbx_seq_one_letter_code
_entity_poly.pdbx_strand_id
1 'polypeptide(L)'
;MSCQCGCCEGIGVATPRQAGNPPGLSRIAMRVGTHSDFLSSMLARLSSPAHRALGGLTVRAGDDFSVAFLDSSAYLADLLAFYTERFAAEGYLRTATNERSLRLLGRLVGHVPRPGVSAGTYLAYTLDQDPTRGEQTEVTIPRGSRSQSVPGQGEEPVPFEIGEDLVARWAWNDLRVRQRRPYQLSLPGLKDRREVQLDGTANNIKPGDRLLFVFGTERGRQRLLVVPKVQIDQQAGITVAGLPAPALAGFSDLTEAFRTLVENAHTDPMFDRSRIVRRYVEPVLDKLVEDLPEITTPTQFGVRLQDAVQRLDETIEVAQQYDNVHRWLLELRVKLVDLAEKVGLLEPPQETPKQESLYSALRLAESDGPTAFTGLGALLGGLRVPASRPPDSPRDLDRDPTQIYGPGSDLSARLLAMLDARLRETLYPAWRNVDLTAPQQLQELQAMRVTATPFGATAPLKPVYDEAGRPIGQEDWPLLGNQVLAMSVLYDENKPDKAVFTWSDAGQTARDEQSLTSSVPEFDFGPGTVTIEVPEEEPPPPQPGVTIRFRPNLPNRDVFVSPITNNVVLVRVGDPVQEFRLAAGNSVRVTHGGLQLSIRHTPENEGRPATVDISFEESLALSARNVLALDAQYEGIAPGTWVVIQRPRKGQEGGVPGDPELAEVVTRIRGVRVVSRADFGITGKVTELTLETDWLDTQDTLLSHIRDATVYVRGQALALATEPITDDVAGNVIELAALYEGLEPGRWVVVTGERTDLPDTPGVTGTELTMIATVTQSVKETVPGDHVHTTITLATPLAYRYRRETVHIYANIMAATHGASKDEPIGSGDASKANQTFTLFSKPLTWLAADTPRGAVSTLEVRVDGVRWQEVDSLAGRGPDEKVYVTGAAEDGRTTVTFGDGIHGARLPTGQQNVRAAYRIGIGRAGNVAAGKVTQLTTRPLWVSGVNNPLPATGGADPDGPSQIRRAIPLSVTALDRLVSVPDYEDFARARAGIGRASARRLSDGTRELVHVTVTGVDDVPLAPESGIVRTLHSALAAFGSPQLPVQVAVRELVALVISAKIRVAPQYAWRLVEPKVRAALVDRLGGARRELGQPAYLSEAVVAAQAVPGVDHVDVDVFAGVPDTITPAQLTELGATLTTPHPVVPARHARFDEVRYTVQASEETLIEVAAKNGITVAELLRLNPDITDATRLPQGRSVLVFRGIRPAQLVTLAPDIPDTLILKEIR
;
A
#
# COMPACT_ATOMS: atom_id res chain seq x y z
N MET A 1 -70.08 -77.90 -26.07
CA MET A 1 -68.87 -77.22 -26.57
C MET A 1 -68.74 -75.90 -25.83
N SER A 2 -67.77 -75.81 -24.92
CA SER A 2 -67.45 -74.57 -24.18
C SER A 2 -66.41 -73.79 -24.97
N CYS A 3 -66.76 -72.57 -25.38
CA CYS A 3 -65.87 -71.68 -26.12
C CYS A 3 -64.77 -71.15 -25.17
N GLN A 4 -63.50 -71.49 -25.42
CA GLN A 4 -62.33 -71.08 -24.62
C GLN A 4 -61.58 -69.87 -25.21
N CYS A 5 -62.13 -69.17 -26.22
CA CYS A 5 -61.43 -68.04 -26.86
C CYS A 5 -61.65 -66.66 -26.19
N GLY A 6 -62.40 -66.58 -25.09
CA GLY A 6 -62.74 -65.29 -24.44
C GLY A 6 -63.67 -64.38 -25.26
N CYS A 7 -64.06 -64.78 -26.48
CA CYS A 7 -64.84 -63.96 -27.42
C CYS A 7 -66.31 -63.71 -27.00
N CYS A 8 -66.75 -64.23 -25.84
CA CYS A 8 -68.12 -64.11 -25.31
C CYS A 8 -68.18 -63.41 -23.95
N GLU A 9 -67.07 -62.90 -23.40
CA GLU A 9 -67.13 -61.93 -22.32
C GLU A 9 -67.64 -60.60 -22.91
N GLY A 10 -68.94 -60.35 -22.75
CA GLY A 10 -69.57 -59.11 -23.19
C GLY A 10 -68.92 -57.88 -22.56
N ILE A 11 -69.24 -56.71 -23.10
CA ILE A 11 -68.84 -55.40 -22.59
C ILE A 11 -69.13 -55.35 -21.08
N GLY A 12 -68.09 -55.33 -20.25
CA GLY A 12 -68.20 -55.37 -18.79
C GLY A 12 -68.21 -53.98 -18.17
N VAL A 13 -68.87 -53.83 -17.02
CA VAL A 13 -68.81 -52.59 -16.22
C VAL A 13 -67.47 -52.57 -15.48
N ALA A 14 -66.55 -51.72 -15.91
CA ALA A 14 -65.19 -51.59 -15.36
C ALA A 14 -65.00 -50.39 -14.41
N THR A 15 -66.02 -49.53 -14.28
CA THR A 15 -66.00 -48.31 -13.46
C THR A 15 -67.21 -48.22 -12.52
N PRO A 16 -67.03 -47.63 -11.31
CA PRO A 16 -65.79 -47.09 -10.77
C PRO A 16 -64.81 -48.18 -10.30
N ARG A 17 -63.51 -48.00 -10.58
CA ARG A 17 -62.43 -48.82 -10.00
C ARG A 17 -62.25 -48.47 -8.53
N GLN A 18 -61.94 -49.48 -7.71
CA GLN A 18 -61.62 -49.27 -6.30
C GLN A 18 -60.22 -48.65 -6.16
N ALA A 19 -60.11 -47.56 -5.41
CA ALA A 19 -58.83 -46.92 -5.12
C ALA A 19 -58.06 -47.72 -4.04
N GLY A 20 -56.81 -48.06 -4.32
CA GLY A 20 -55.88 -48.69 -3.38
C GLY A 20 -54.68 -47.79 -3.12
N ASN A 21 -54.61 -47.19 -1.93
CA ASN A 21 -53.55 -46.23 -1.55
C ASN A 21 -52.83 -46.68 -0.28
N PRO A 22 -51.94 -47.69 -0.34
CA PRO A 22 -51.09 -48.04 0.80
C PRO A 22 -50.24 -46.85 1.27
N PRO A 23 -49.87 -46.80 2.57
CA PRO A 23 -48.99 -45.75 3.10
C PRO A 23 -47.64 -45.70 2.36
N GLY A 24 -47.07 -44.49 2.21
CA GLY A 24 -45.72 -44.30 1.68
C GLY A 24 -45.60 -44.17 0.16
N LEU A 25 -46.71 -44.22 -0.59
CA LEU A 25 -46.67 -43.95 -2.04
C LEU A 25 -46.21 -42.52 -2.35
N SER A 26 -45.53 -42.33 -3.49
CA SER A 26 -45.11 -41.02 -4.02
C SER A 26 -46.20 -40.33 -4.84
N ARG A 27 -47.31 -41.02 -5.10
CA ARG A 27 -48.50 -40.52 -5.78
C ARG A 27 -49.73 -41.24 -5.23
N ILE A 28 -50.85 -40.52 -5.19
CA ILE A 28 -52.15 -41.07 -4.81
C ILE A 28 -52.87 -41.52 -6.08
N ALA A 29 -53.36 -42.76 -6.09
CA ALA A 29 -54.18 -43.34 -7.16
C ALA A 29 -55.66 -43.26 -6.74
N MET A 30 -56.34 -42.18 -7.11
CA MET A 30 -57.76 -41.93 -6.82
C MET A 30 -58.63 -41.87 -8.08
N ARG A 31 -58.03 -42.05 -9.27
CA ARG A 31 -58.76 -42.08 -10.53
C ARG A 31 -59.58 -43.37 -10.64
N VAL A 32 -60.91 -43.22 -10.65
CA VAL A 32 -61.86 -44.35 -10.69
C VAL A 32 -62.11 -44.89 -12.10
N GLY A 33 -61.49 -44.32 -13.14
CA GLY A 33 -61.52 -44.76 -14.54
C GLY A 33 -60.86 -43.75 -15.48
N THR A 34 -60.46 -44.18 -16.68
CA THR A 34 -60.13 -43.29 -17.81
C THR A 34 -61.36 -43.10 -18.69
N HIS A 35 -61.28 -42.17 -19.65
CA HIS A 35 -62.30 -42.00 -20.69
C HIS A 35 -62.74 -43.34 -21.33
N SER A 36 -61.79 -44.17 -21.75
CA SER A 36 -62.07 -45.47 -22.36
C SER A 36 -62.79 -46.43 -21.40
N ASP A 37 -62.43 -46.41 -20.11
CA ASP A 37 -63.04 -47.25 -19.09
C ASP A 37 -64.50 -46.84 -18.81
N PHE A 38 -64.74 -45.53 -18.73
CA PHE A 38 -66.08 -44.97 -18.51
C PHE A 38 -66.98 -45.22 -19.72
N LEU A 39 -66.51 -44.93 -20.94
CA LEU A 39 -67.28 -45.15 -22.16
C LEU A 39 -67.65 -46.63 -22.32
N SER A 40 -66.68 -47.54 -22.13
CA SER A 40 -66.94 -48.98 -22.18
C SER A 40 -67.96 -49.41 -21.12
N SER A 41 -67.86 -48.87 -19.90
CA SER A 41 -68.80 -49.17 -18.81
C SER A 41 -70.21 -48.63 -19.08
N MET A 42 -70.33 -47.46 -19.70
CA MET A 42 -71.62 -46.88 -20.08
C MET A 42 -72.26 -47.67 -21.22
N LEU A 43 -71.50 -48.05 -22.25
CA LEU A 43 -71.96 -48.89 -23.35
C LEU A 43 -72.37 -50.29 -22.88
N ALA A 44 -71.66 -50.87 -21.91
CA ALA A 44 -72.04 -52.11 -21.24
C ALA A 44 -73.42 -52.00 -20.55
N ARG A 45 -73.68 -50.88 -19.87
CA ARG A 45 -74.92 -50.66 -19.11
C ARG A 45 -76.15 -50.48 -19.99
N LEU A 46 -76.00 -50.06 -21.25
CA LEU A 46 -77.12 -49.98 -22.20
C LEU A 46 -77.81 -51.35 -22.41
N SER A 47 -77.03 -52.43 -22.35
CA SER A 47 -77.53 -53.80 -22.47
C SER A 47 -77.87 -54.45 -21.11
N SER A 48 -77.83 -53.69 -20.01
CA SER A 48 -78.05 -54.23 -18.66
C SER A 48 -79.52 -54.49 -18.37
N PRO A 49 -79.88 -55.64 -17.75
CA PRO A 49 -81.24 -55.91 -17.29
C PRO A 49 -81.77 -54.88 -16.29
N ALA A 50 -80.90 -54.11 -15.63
CA ALA A 50 -81.26 -53.05 -14.70
C ALA A 50 -81.87 -51.81 -15.39
N HIS A 51 -81.64 -51.64 -16.69
CA HIS A 51 -82.10 -50.50 -17.47
C HIS A 51 -82.93 -50.95 -18.68
N ARG A 52 -83.98 -51.75 -18.44
CA ARG A 52 -84.80 -52.36 -19.51
C ARG A 52 -85.32 -51.35 -20.55
N ALA A 53 -85.62 -50.12 -20.14
CA ALA A 53 -86.08 -49.06 -21.05
C ALA A 53 -85.02 -48.66 -22.11
N LEU A 54 -83.74 -48.91 -21.85
CA LEU A 54 -82.63 -48.64 -22.76
C LEU A 54 -82.24 -49.85 -23.62
N GLY A 55 -82.85 -51.03 -23.39
CA GLY A 55 -82.52 -52.26 -24.11
C GLY A 55 -82.83 -52.22 -25.61
N GLY A 56 -83.66 -51.28 -26.06
CA GLY A 56 -83.91 -51.01 -27.48
C GLY A 56 -82.82 -50.20 -28.19
N LEU A 57 -81.88 -49.59 -27.44
CA LEU A 57 -80.78 -48.79 -27.99
C LEU A 57 -79.60 -49.68 -28.36
N THR A 58 -79.62 -50.27 -29.55
CA THR A 58 -78.63 -51.26 -30.04
C THR A 58 -77.45 -50.65 -30.82
N VAL A 59 -77.53 -49.37 -31.19
CA VAL A 59 -76.48 -48.66 -31.94
C VAL A 59 -75.22 -48.48 -31.10
N ARG A 60 -74.05 -48.70 -31.70
CA ARG A 60 -72.71 -48.57 -31.05
C ARG A 60 -71.72 -47.76 -31.89
N ALA A 61 -72.19 -47.15 -32.98
CA ALA A 61 -71.37 -46.32 -33.85
C ALA A 61 -71.10 -44.95 -33.20
N GLY A 62 -69.88 -44.44 -33.33
CA GLY A 62 -69.46 -43.19 -32.67
C GLY A 62 -70.11 -41.92 -33.24
N ASP A 63 -70.79 -42.02 -34.39
CA ASP A 63 -71.54 -40.95 -35.05
C ASP A 63 -73.02 -40.88 -34.63
N ASP A 64 -73.51 -41.82 -33.82
CA ASP A 64 -74.85 -41.75 -33.22
C ASP A 64 -74.89 -40.75 -32.06
N PHE A 65 -75.92 -39.91 -32.01
CA PHE A 65 -76.08 -38.87 -30.99
C PHE A 65 -76.11 -39.44 -29.55
N SER A 66 -76.69 -40.62 -29.35
CA SER A 66 -76.77 -41.26 -28.04
C SER A 66 -75.41 -41.78 -27.59
N VAL A 67 -74.63 -42.33 -28.52
CA VAL A 67 -73.25 -42.79 -28.26
C VAL A 67 -72.32 -41.59 -28.06
N ALA A 68 -72.46 -40.53 -28.84
CA ALA A 68 -71.73 -39.27 -28.67
C ALA A 68 -72.02 -38.59 -27.32
N PHE A 69 -73.26 -38.71 -26.81
CA PHE A 69 -73.61 -38.24 -25.47
C PHE A 69 -72.93 -39.06 -24.37
N LEU A 70 -72.85 -40.39 -24.52
CA LEU A 70 -72.09 -41.25 -23.61
C LEU A 70 -70.58 -40.98 -23.68
N ASP A 71 -70.05 -40.73 -24.87
CA ASP A 71 -68.65 -40.36 -25.10
C ASP A 71 -68.30 -39.03 -24.41
N SER A 72 -69.16 -38.02 -24.58
CA SER A 72 -69.04 -36.72 -23.90
C SER A 72 -69.14 -36.87 -22.36
N SER A 73 -70.03 -37.73 -21.89
CA SER A 73 -70.20 -38.02 -20.45
C SER A 73 -68.99 -38.76 -19.88
N ALA A 74 -68.40 -39.68 -20.64
CA ALA A 74 -67.18 -40.39 -20.29
C ALA A 74 -65.98 -39.44 -20.22
N TYR A 75 -65.90 -38.45 -21.12
CA TYR A 75 -64.89 -37.39 -21.08
C TYR A 75 -65.02 -36.52 -19.82
N LEU A 76 -66.24 -36.10 -19.48
CA LEU A 76 -66.49 -35.36 -18.23
C LEU A 76 -66.12 -36.19 -16.99
N ALA A 77 -66.51 -37.46 -16.96
CA ALA A 77 -66.15 -38.36 -15.86
C ALA A 77 -64.63 -38.54 -15.74
N ASP A 78 -63.92 -38.59 -16.86
CA ASP A 78 -62.47 -38.67 -16.88
C ASP A 78 -61.80 -37.40 -16.36
N LEU A 79 -62.25 -36.23 -16.80
CA LEU A 79 -61.78 -34.94 -16.28
C LEU A 79 -62.01 -34.83 -14.78
N LEU A 80 -63.20 -35.16 -14.29
CA LEU A 80 -63.52 -35.12 -12.85
C LEU A 80 -62.64 -36.10 -12.07
N ALA A 81 -62.44 -37.33 -12.56
CA ALA A 81 -61.57 -38.31 -11.91
C ALA A 81 -60.10 -37.87 -11.92
N PHE A 82 -59.63 -37.23 -12.99
CA PHE A 82 -58.29 -36.65 -13.09
C PHE A 82 -58.08 -35.53 -12.06
N TYR A 83 -58.99 -34.54 -12.00
CA TYR A 83 -58.86 -33.43 -11.04
C TYR A 83 -59.01 -33.88 -9.59
N THR A 84 -59.89 -34.85 -9.31
CA THR A 84 -60.03 -35.42 -7.96
C THR A 84 -58.72 -36.06 -7.49
N GLU A 85 -58.03 -36.79 -8.37
CA GLU A 85 -56.71 -37.33 -8.05
C GLU A 85 -55.67 -36.22 -7.80
N ARG A 86 -55.65 -35.17 -8.64
CA ARG A 86 -54.75 -34.01 -8.45
C ARG A 86 -55.01 -33.32 -7.11
N PHE A 87 -56.27 -33.07 -6.76
CA PHE A 87 -56.63 -32.47 -5.46
C PHE A 87 -56.24 -33.37 -4.29
N ALA A 88 -56.46 -34.68 -4.38
CA ALA A 88 -56.06 -35.62 -3.35
C ALA A 88 -54.53 -35.61 -3.15
N ALA A 89 -53.75 -35.54 -4.23
CA ALA A 89 -52.29 -35.45 -4.17
C ALA A 89 -51.80 -34.19 -3.43
N GLU A 90 -52.53 -33.08 -3.53
CA GLU A 90 -52.20 -31.83 -2.83
C GLU A 90 -52.51 -31.85 -1.31
N GLY A 91 -53.29 -32.82 -0.84
CA GLY A 91 -53.69 -32.93 0.58
C GLY A 91 -52.63 -33.51 1.52
N TYR A 92 -51.52 -34.05 1.00
CA TYR A 92 -50.48 -34.71 1.81
C TYR A 92 -49.09 -34.16 1.49
N LEU A 93 -48.28 -33.95 2.54
CA LEU A 93 -46.93 -33.37 2.43
C LEU A 93 -46.05 -34.06 1.39
N ARG A 94 -46.08 -35.40 1.34
CA ARG A 94 -45.23 -36.20 0.43
C ARG A 94 -45.64 -36.07 -1.04
N THR A 95 -46.91 -35.83 -1.32
CA THR A 95 -47.46 -35.82 -2.68
C THR A 95 -47.80 -34.42 -3.20
N ALA A 96 -47.92 -33.43 -2.32
CA ALA A 96 -48.28 -32.06 -2.69
C ALA A 96 -47.18 -31.38 -3.50
N THR A 97 -47.52 -30.91 -4.70
CA THR A 97 -46.60 -30.26 -5.64
C THR A 97 -46.79 -28.75 -5.69
N ASN A 98 -47.98 -28.27 -5.36
CA ASN A 98 -48.28 -26.85 -5.35
C ASN A 98 -47.74 -26.22 -4.05
N GLU A 99 -47.00 -25.13 -4.22
CA GLU A 99 -46.42 -24.37 -3.11
C GLU A 99 -47.48 -23.90 -2.12
N ARG A 100 -48.66 -23.47 -2.61
CA ARG A 100 -49.76 -23.01 -1.76
C ARG A 100 -50.24 -24.12 -0.82
N SER A 101 -50.41 -25.34 -1.34
CA SER A 101 -50.80 -26.50 -0.53
C SER A 101 -49.76 -26.79 0.55
N LEU A 102 -48.47 -26.78 0.18
CA LEU A 102 -47.38 -27.00 1.12
C LEU A 102 -47.33 -25.93 2.22
N ARG A 103 -47.51 -24.65 1.87
CA ARG A 103 -47.60 -23.55 2.84
C ARG A 103 -48.77 -23.75 3.82
N LEU A 104 -49.94 -24.15 3.33
CA LEU A 104 -51.11 -24.40 4.17
C LEU A 104 -50.90 -25.61 5.10
N LEU A 105 -50.33 -26.70 4.58
CA LEU A 105 -49.97 -27.87 5.37
C LEU A 105 -48.93 -27.55 6.45
N GLY A 106 -47.93 -26.73 6.10
CA GLY A 106 -46.91 -26.26 7.05
C GLY A 106 -47.50 -25.41 8.17
N ARG A 107 -48.43 -24.50 7.86
CA ARG A 107 -49.10 -23.66 8.87
C ARG A 107 -49.82 -24.47 9.95
N LEU A 108 -50.32 -25.67 9.64
CA LEU A 108 -50.96 -26.54 10.63
C LEU A 108 -50.03 -26.93 11.78
N VAL A 109 -48.72 -26.93 11.54
CA VAL A 109 -47.67 -27.25 12.53
C VAL A 109 -46.82 -26.02 12.89
N GLY A 110 -47.28 -24.82 12.55
CA GLY A 110 -46.55 -23.57 12.83
C GLY A 110 -45.37 -23.29 11.88
N HIS A 111 -45.17 -24.09 10.82
CA HIS A 111 -44.10 -23.86 9.86
C HIS A 111 -44.42 -22.68 8.93
N VAL A 112 -43.47 -21.74 8.84
CA VAL A 112 -43.47 -20.66 7.86
C VAL A 112 -42.24 -20.82 6.95
N PRO A 113 -42.40 -20.83 5.61
CA PRO A 113 -41.26 -20.90 4.69
C PRO A 113 -40.26 -19.78 4.95
N ARG A 114 -38.97 -20.11 4.81
CA ARG A 114 -37.89 -19.14 4.96
C ARG A 114 -37.96 -18.12 3.82
N PRO A 115 -37.93 -16.83 4.12
CA PRO A 115 -37.84 -15.81 3.09
C PRO A 115 -36.45 -15.85 2.44
N GLY A 116 -36.32 -15.27 1.24
CA GLY A 116 -35.00 -15.03 0.69
C GLY A 116 -34.34 -13.86 1.41
N VAL A 117 -33.02 -13.92 1.57
CA VAL A 117 -32.22 -12.95 2.32
C VAL A 117 -31.41 -12.11 1.34
N SER A 118 -31.25 -10.83 1.66
CA SER A 118 -30.39 -9.91 0.93
C SER A 118 -28.91 -10.26 1.12
N ALA A 119 -28.13 -10.16 0.05
CA ALA A 119 -26.66 -10.11 0.16
C ALA A 119 -26.20 -8.84 0.88
N GLY A 120 -25.04 -8.90 1.53
CA GLY A 120 -24.41 -7.77 2.21
C GLY A 120 -22.96 -7.55 1.75
N THR A 121 -22.53 -6.29 1.74
CA THR A 121 -21.15 -5.85 1.44
C THR A 121 -20.85 -4.52 2.15
N TYR A 122 -19.68 -3.94 1.91
CA TYR A 122 -19.30 -2.59 2.31
C TYR A 122 -19.04 -1.73 1.08
N LEU A 123 -19.64 -0.54 1.04
CA LEU A 123 -19.44 0.44 -0.03
C LEU A 123 -18.47 1.53 0.41
N ALA A 124 -17.45 1.76 -0.41
CA ALA A 124 -16.52 2.88 -0.33
C ALA A 124 -17.03 4.00 -1.22
N TYR A 125 -17.36 5.15 -0.65
CA TYR A 125 -17.79 6.33 -1.41
C TYR A 125 -16.62 7.28 -1.69
N THR A 126 -16.57 7.79 -2.92
CA THR A 126 -15.60 8.79 -3.36
C THR A 126 -16.30 10.14 -3.45
N LEU A 127 -15.72 11.16 -2.81
CA LEU A 127 -16.20 12.53 -2.83
C LEU A 127 -15.25 13.45 -3.62
N ASP A 128 -15.79 14.39 -4.37
CA ASP A 128 -15.00 15.44 -5.00
C ASP A 128 -14.60 16.52 -3.98
N GLN A 129 -13.44 17.14 -4.18
CA GLN A 129 -13.00 18.28 -3.37
C GLN A 129 -13.81 19.53 -3.77
N ASP A 130 -14.37 20.24 -2.79
CA ASP A 130 -15.06 21.52 -3.04
C ASP A 130 -14.03 22.58 -3.49
N PRO A 131 -14.12 23.08 -4.74
CA PRO A 131 -13.15 24.04 -5.28
C PRO A 131 -13.30 25.45 -4.71
N THR A 132 -14.40 25.76 -4.03
CA THR A 132 -14.71 27.12 -3.53
C THR A 132 -14.31 27.37 -2.09
N ARG A 133 -14.20 26.31 -1.28
CA ARG A 133 -13.83 26.42 0.15
C ARG A 133 -12.49 25.78 0.50
N GLY A 134 -11.99 24.80 -0.26
CA GLY A 134 -10.76 24.07 0.11
C GLY A 134 -10.83 23.33 1.47
N GLU A 135 -11.97 23.39 2.16
CA GLU A 135 -12.20 22.89 3.50
C GLU A 135 -12.56 21.41 3.49
N GLN A 136 -12.24 20.73 4.59
CA GLN A 136 -12.68 19.35 4.86
C GLN A 136 -14.17 19.31 5.20
N THR A 137 -15.02 19.71 4.25
CA THR A 137 -16.47 19.77 4.45
C THR A 137 -17.02 18.37 4.70
N GLU A 138 -17.74 18.25 5.82
CA GLU A 138 -18.46 17.04 6.18
C GLU A 138 -19.71 16.88 5.31
N VAL A 139 -19.84 15.72 4.67
CA VAL A 139 -20.99 15.37 3.83
C VAL A 139 -21.69 14.18 4.45
N THR A 140 -22.99 14.32 4.70
CA THR A 140 -23.83 13.18 5.11
C THR A 140 -24.38 12.49 3.87
N ILE A 141 -24.00 11.24 3.67
CA ILE A 141 -24.62 10.31 2.72
C ILE A 141 -25.79 9.65 3.48
N PRO A 142 -27.04 10.04 3.22
CA PRO A 142 -28.16 9.60 4.05
C PRO A 142 -28.43 8.11 3.85
N ARG A 143 -28.91 7.46 4.91
CA ARG A 143 -29.50 6.11 4.85
C ARG A 143 -30.49 6.05 3.70
N GLY A 144 -30.50 4.94 2.98
CA GLY A 144 -31.30 4.81 1.78
C GLY A 144 -30.62 5.29 0.49
N SER A 145 -29.40 5.84 0.56
CA SER A 145 -28.60 6.13 -0.63
C SER A 145 -28.29 4.86 -1.41
N ARG A 146 -28.53 4.91 -2.73
CA ARG A 146 -28.47 3.73 -3.61
C ARG A 146 -27.30 3.76 -4.58
N SER A 147 -26.75 2.58 -4.77
CA SER A 147 -25.75 2.25 -5.79
C SER A 147 -26.17 0.98 -6.52
N GLN A 148 -25.55 0.63 -7.63
CA GLN A 148 -25.85 -0.61 -8.34
C GLN A 148 -24.62 -1.22 -9.00
N SER A 149 -24.69 -2.53 -9.25
CA SER A 149 -23.67 -3.23 -10.01
C SER A 149 -23.69 -2.85 -11.48
N VAL A 150 -22.52 -2.92 -12.11
CA VAL A 150 -22.40 -2.90 -13.57
C VAL A 150 -22.52 -4.35 -14.06
N PRO A 151 -23.58 -4.70 -14.81
CA PRO A 151 -23.81 -6.07 -15.24
C PRO A 151 -22.80 -6.54 -16.29
N GLY A 152 -22.47 -7.85 -16.27
CA GLY A 152 -21.84 -8.53 -17.39
C GLY A 152 -22.79 -8.74 -18.58
N GLN A 153 -22.30 -9.40 -19.64
CA GLN A 153 -23.12 -9.70 -20.81
C GLN A 153 -24.27 -10.64 -20.43
N GLY A 154 -25.52 -10.17 -20.53
CA GLY A 154 -26.72 -10.95 -20.19
C GLY A 154 -27.15 -10.88 -18.73
N GLU A 155 -26.49 -10.06 -17.90
CA GLU A 155 -26.88 -9.81 -16.50
C GLU A 155 -27.70 -8.52 -16.36
N GLU A 156 -28.47 -8.40 -15.28
CA GLU A 156 -29.21 -7.18 -14.92
C GLU A 156 -28.46 -6.39 -13.82
N PRO A 157 -28.55 -5.05 -13.81
CA PRO A 157 -28.01 -4.24 -12.72
C PRO A 157 -28.64 -4.61 -11.37
N VAL A 158 -27.81 -4.80 -10.36
CA VAL A 158 -28.22 -5.23 -9.02
C VAL A 158 -28.12 -4.03 -8.06
N PRO A 159 -29.24 -3.50 -7.53
CA PRO A 159 -29.20 -2.35 -6.63
C PRO A 159 -28.72 -2.73 -5.22
N PHE A 160 -28.01 -1.81 -4.59
CA PHE A 160 -27.56 -1.83 -3.21
C PHE A 160 -27.95 -0.53 -2.52
N GLU A 161 -28.22 -0.62 -1.22
CA GLU A 161 -28.63 0.52 -0.41
C GLU A 161 -27.96 0.44 0.97
N ILE A 162 -27.49 1.60 1.47
CA ILE A 162 -26.92 1.70 2.83
C ILE A 162 -28.01 1.81 3.88
N GLY A 163 -27.80 1.16 5.03
CA GLY A 163 -28.79 1.08 6.11
C GLY A 163 -28.76 2.24 7.11
N GLU A 164 -27.63 2.95 7.19
CA GLU A 164 -27.37 4.01 8.17
C GLU A 164 -26.80 5.25 7.46
N ASP A 165 -26.90 6.40 8.12
CA ASP A 165 -26.29 7.64 7.62
C ASP A 165 -24.76 7.49 7.71
N LEU A 166 -24.07 7.82 6.61
CA LEU A 166 -22.61 7.85 6.57
C LEU A 166 -22.14 9.29 6.55
N VAL A 167 -21.46 9.70 7.62
CA VAL A 167 -20.64 10.91 7.62
C VAL A 167 -19.36 10.62 6.83
N ALA A 168 -19.16 11.36 5.75
CA ALA A 168 -18.06 11.19 4.79
C ALA A 168 -17.31 12.51 4.57
N ARG A 169 -16.03 12.41 4.19
CA ARG A 169 -15.18 13.56 3.84
C ARG A 169 -14.31 13.22 2.64
N TRP A 170 -14.02 14.19 1.79
CA TRP A 170 -13.13 13.98 0.64
C TRP A 170 -11.74 13.48 1.05
N ALA A 171 -11.21 13.98 2.18
CA ALA A 171 -9.93 13.56 2.74
C ALA A 171 -9.90 12.09 3.18
N TRP A 172 -11.07 11.46 3.36
CA TRP A 172 -11.23 10.05 3.76
C TRP A 172 -11.47 9.12 2.57
N ASN A 173 -11.46 9.66 1.34
CA ASN A 173 -11.49 8.85 0.12
C ASN A 173 -10.30 7.91 0.07
N ASP A 174 -9.14 8.33 0.58
CA ASP A 174 -7.92 7.55 0.59
C ASP A 174 -6.98 8.11 1.66
N LEU A 175 -7.02 7.51 2.86
CA LEU A 175 -6.10 7.85 3.95
C LEU A 175 -4.72 7.31 3.59
N ARG A 176 -3.94 8.11 2.86
CA ARG A 176 -2.59 7.73 2.41
C ARG A 176 -1.73 7.38 3.61
N VAL A 177 -1.13 6.20 3.58
CA VAL A 177 -0.07 5.81 4.52
C VAL A 177 1.13 6.73 4.32
N ARG A 178 1.86 7.00 5.40
CA ARG A 178 3.10 7.76 5.34
C ARG A 178 4.16 7.01 4.54
N GLN A 179 4.46 7.52 3.35
CA GLN A 179 5.43 6.93 2.41
C GLN A 179 6.82 7.56 2.48
N ARG A 180 6.91 8.83 2.93
CA ARG A 180 8.17 9.56 2.98
C ARG A 180 8.33 10.32 4.30
N ARG A 181 9.57 10.63 4.66
CA ARG A 181 9.95 11.40 5.85
C ARG A 181 11.00 12.47 5.53
N PRO A 182 11.14 13.51 6.36
CA PRO A 182 12.15 14.55 6.16
C PRO A 182 13.57 13.95 6.08
N TYR A 183 14.38 14.45 5.15
CA TYR A 183 15.73 13.94 4.89
C TYR A 183 16.66 14.24 6.07
N GLN A 184 17.24 13.23 6.71
CA GLN A 184 18.09 13.44 7.88
C GLN A 184 19.56 13.48 7.46
N LEU A 185 20.11 14.70 7.37
CA LEU A 185 21.52 14.93 7.03
C LEU A 185 22.23 15.70 8.14
N SER A 186 23.35 15.14 8.61
CA SER A 186 24.26 15.77 9.55
C SER A 186 25.67 15.79 8.96
N LEU A 187 26.52 16.71 9.43
CA LEU A 187 27.90 16.82 8.95
C LEU A 187 28.71 15.52 9.14
N PRO A 188 28.68 14.83 10.30
CA PRO A 188 29.36 13.54 10.44
C PRO A 188 28.75 12.44 9.58
N GLY A 189 27.42 12.42 9.41
CA GLY A 189 26.73 11.38 8.63
C GLY A 189 26.86 11.55 7.12
N LEU A 190 27.22 12.75 6.62
CA LEU A 190 27.40 13.01 5.19
C LEU A 190 28.46 12.11 4.56
N LYS A 191 29.50 11.73 5.30
CA LYS A 191 30.57 10.84 4.81
C LYS A 191 30.09 9.40 4.52
N ASP A 192 29.02 8.99 5.18
CA ASP A 192 28.45 7.64 5.09
C ASP A 192 27.36 7.57 4.00
N ARG A 193 26.98 8.70 3.41
CA ARG A 193 25.99 8.79 2.33
C ARG A 193 26.64 8.60 0.97
N ARG A 194 26.05 7.72 0.15
CA ARG A 194 26.48 7.46 -1.24
C ARG A 194 25.76 8.32 -2.27
N GLU A 195 24.64 8.93 -1.89
CA GLU A 195 23.82 9.78 -2.73
C GLU A 195 22.93 10.69 -1.90
N VAL A 196 22.44 11.75 -2.52
CA VAL A 196 21.40 12.64 -2.01
C VAL A 196 20.28 12.79 -3.02
N GLN A 197 19.05 12.78 -2.52
CA GLN A 197 17.87 12.99 -3.34
C GLN A 197 17.51 14.48 -3.30
N LEU A 198 17.54 15.11 -4.47
CA LEU A 198 17.21 16.52 -4.65
C LEU A 198 15.77 16.63 -5.14
N ASP A 199 15.03 17.59 -4.60
CA ASP A 199 13.67 17.87 -5.05
C ASP A 199 13.69 18.45 -6.47
N GLY A 200 12.78 17.99 -7.32
CA GLY A 200 12.69 18.37 -8.72
C GLY A 200 13.60 17.57 -9.68
N THR A 201 13.22 17.60 -10.96
CA THR A 201 13.97 16.99 -12.08
C THR A 201 14.67 18.03 -12.96
N ALA A 202 14.33 19.31 -12.82
CA ALA A 202 14.87 20.43 -13.60
C ALA A 202 16.11 21.07 -12.94
N ASN A 203 16.87 20.28 -12.19
CA ASN A 203 17.94 20.75 -11.32
C ASN A 203 19.24 20.94 -12.10
N ASN A 204 19.32 20.44 -13.34
CA ASN A 204 20.48 20.54 -14.24
C ASN A 204 21.82 20.14 -13.56
N ILE A 205 21.78 19.16 -12.66
CA ILE A 205 22.98 18.60 -12.02
C ILE A 205 23.59 17.58 -12.97
N LYS A 206 24.92 17.62 -13.12
CA LYS A 206 25.68 16.73 -14.00
C LYS A 206 26.82 16.06 -13.25
N PRO A 207 27.27 14.87 -13.69
CA PRO A 207 28.53 14.31 -13.23
C PRO A 207 29.67 15.31 -13.37
N GLY A 208 30.45 15.51 -12.30
CA GLY A 208 31.51 16.50 -12.19
C GLY A 208 31.11 17.78 -11.44
N ASP A 209 29.82 18.09 -11.33
CA ASP A 209 29.34 19.25 -10.58
C ASP A 209 29.77 19.19 -9.11
N ARG A 210 29.84 20.37 -8.46
CA ARG A 210 30.18 20.49 -7.05
C ARG A 210 28.95 20.87 -6.23
N LEU A 211 28.65 20.08 -5.20
CA LEU A 211 27.62 20.36 -4.22
C LEU A 211 28.26 20.86 -2.93
N LEU A 212 27.90 22.07 -2.52
CA LEU A 212 28.29 22.66 -1.25
C LEU A 212 27.18 22.40 -0.21
N PHE A 213 27.51 21.62 0.81
CA PHE A 213 26.66 21.38 1.97
C PHE A 213 27.05 22.34 3.09
N VAL A 214 26.10 23.12 3.60
CA VAL A 214 26.31 24.15 4.62
C VAL A 214 25.52 23.79 5.87
N PHE A 215 26.22 23.39 6.94
CA PHE A 215 25.62 23.08 8.25
C PHE A 215 25.78 24.23 9.26
N GLY A 216 26.44 25.31 8.85
CA GLY A 216 26.70 26.50 9.66
C GLY A 216 27.62 27.46 8.89
N THR A 217 27.85 28.66 9.43
CA THR A 217 28.74 29.66 8.81
C THR A 217 30.19 29.58 9.29
N GLU A 218 30.43 28.87 10.38
CA GLU A 218 31.77 28.66 10.96
C GLU A 218 32.62 27.74 10.07
N ARG A 219 33.92 27.98 10.00
CA ARG A 219 34.85 27.15 9.22
C ARG A 219 34.77 25.68 9.66
N GLY A 220 34.74 24.77 8.68
CA GLY A 220 34.66 23.33 8.92
C GLY A 220 33.23 22.80 9.09
N ARG A 221 32.21 23.67 9.13
CA ARG A 221 30.79 23.29 9.06
C ARG A 221 30.25 23.20 7.63
N GLN A 222 31.11 23.35 6.63
CA GLN A 222 30.77 23.22 5.22
C GLN A 222 31.57 22.08 4.57
N ARG A 223 30.97 21.42 3.59
CA ARG A 223 31.64 20.40 2.78
C ARG A 223 31.30 20.55 1.31
N LEU A 224 32.34 20.64 0.48
CA LEU A 224 32.21 20.58 -0.98
C LEU A 224 32.42 19.14 -1.44
N LEU A 225 31.43 18.55 -2.11
CA LEU A 225 31.51 17.21 -2.66
C LEU A 225 31.32 17.24 -4.18
N VAL A 226 31.96 16.30 -4.86
CA VAL A 226 31.81 16.10 -6.31
C VAL A 226 30.64 15.17 -6.56
N VAL A 227 29.87 15.41 -7.60
CA VAL A 227 28.83 14.50 -8.06
C VAL A 227 29.43 13.48 -9.04
N PRO A 228 29.68 12.21 -8.69
CA PRO A 228 30.19 11.21 -9.63
C PRO A 228 29.14 10.73 -10.64
N LYS A 229 27.87 10.67 -10.25
CA LYS A 229 26.76 10.16 -11.07
C LYS A 229 25.48 10.94 -10.78
N VAL A 230 24.58 11.00 -11.75
CA VAL A 230 23.24 11.60 -11.59
C VAL A 230 22.21 10.66 -12.22
N GLN A 231 21.11 10.45 -11.52
CA GLN A 231 19.94 9.74 -12.02
C GLN A 231 18.70 10.62 -11.81
N ILE A 232 17.83 10.68 -12.80
CA ILE A 232 16.57 11.43 -12.71
C ILE A 232 15.45 10.41 -12.57
N ASP A 233 14.70 10.51 -11.48
CA ASP A 233 13.47 9.74 -11.27
C ASP A 233 12.27 10.64 -11.60
N GLN A 234 11.73 10.45 -12.80
CA GLN A 234 10.59 11.24 -13.27
C GLN A 234 9.30 10.90 -12.53
N GLN A 235 9.13 9.68 -12.03
CA GLN A 235 7.91 9.27 -11.32
C GLN A 235 7.87 9.87 -9.93
N ALA A 236 8.99 9.83 -9.21
CA ALA A 236 9.11 10.45 -7.90
C ALA A 236 9.34 11.97 -7.95
N GLY A 237 9.63 12.53 -9.14
CA GLY A 237 9.86 13.95 -9.33
C GLY A 237 11.18 14.45 -8.72
N ILE A 238 12.20 13.59 -8.63
CA ILE A 238 13.46 13.86 -7.93
C ILE A 238 14.70 13.67 -8.83
N THR A 239 15.80 14.30 -8.43
CA THR A 239 17.14 14.07 -8.99
C THR A 239 18.01 13.40 -7.94
N VAL A 240 18.46 12.18 -8.19
CA VAL A 240 19.41 11.46 -7.33
C VAL A 240 20.82 11.84 -7.76
N ALA A 241 21.50 12.63 -6.93
CA ALA A 241 22.90 12.97 -7.12
C ALA A 241 23.76 12.01 -6.30
N GLY A 242 24.64 11.26 -6.97
CA GLY A 242 25.66 10.48 -6.28
C GLY A 242 26.58 11.38 -5.48
N LEU A 243 27.10 10.86 -4.38
CA LEU A 243 28.19 11.44 -3.61
C LEU A 243 29.45 10.57 -3.80
N PRO A 244 30.66 11.13 -3.60
CA PRO A 244 31.89 10.36 -3.71
C PRO A 244 31.82 9.18 -2.73
N ALA A 245 31.92 7.96 -3.27
CA ALA A 245 31.87 6.78 -2.42
C ALA A 245 33.09 6.78 -1.48
N PRO A 246 32.93 6.44 -0.19
CA PRO A 246 34.07 5.99 0.59
C PRO A 246 34.71 4.81 -0.15
N ALA A 247 36.04 4.66 -0.07
CA ALA A 247 36.72 3.51 -0.66
C ALA A 247 35.97 2.23 -0.26
N LEU A 248 35.62 1.38 -1.24
CA LEU A 248 34.95 0.10 -0.96
C LEU A 248 35.81 -0.64 0.06
N ALA A 249 35.19 -0.99 1.19
CA ALA A 249 35.79 -1.86 2.18
C ALA A 249 36.28 -3.12 1.45
N GLY A 250 37.56 -3.45 1.58
CA GLY A 250 38.13 -4.63 0.96
C GLY A 250 37.46 -5.90 1.51
N PHE A 251 37.70 -7.04 0.86
CA PHE A 251 37.17 -8.32 1.33
C PHE A 251 37.62 -8.63 2.78
N SER A 252 38.84 -8.23 3.15
CA SER A 252 39.33 -8.29 4.54
C SER A 252 38.52 -7.45 5.51
N ASP A 253 38.10 -6.25 5.09
CA ASP A 253 37.38 -5.31 5.93
C ASP A 253 35.93 -5.79 6.17
N LEU A 254 35.30 -6.40 5.16
CA LEU A 254 33.96 -6.97 5.29
C LEU A 254 33.95 -8.24 6.15
N THR A 255 34.95 -9.10 6.02
CA THR A 255 35.09 -10.28 6.90
C THR A 255 35.40 -9.86 8.34
N GLU A 256 36.14 -8.77 8.54
CA GLU A 256 36.37 -8.19 9.87
C GLU A 256 35.11 -7.50 10.43
N ALA A 257 34.34 -6.81 9.59
CA ALA A 257 33.04 -6.25 9.97
C ALA A 257 32.06 -7.34 10.38
N PHE A 258 32.08 -8.50 9.71
CA PHE A 258 31.33 -9.68 10.13
C PHE A 258 31.79 -10.19 11.49
N ARG A 259 33.10 -10.40 11.71
CA ARG A 259 33.62 -10.79 13.04
C ARG A 259 33.16 -9.83 14.13
N THR A 260 33.29 -8.53 13.89
CA THR A 260 32.85 -7.48 14.81
C THR A 260 31.34 -7.57 15.07
N LEU A 261 30.52 -7.86 14.05
CA LEU A 261 29.08 -8.04 14.19
C LEU A 261 28.76 -9.27 15.07
N VAL A 262 29.49 -10.37 14.92
CA VAL A 262 29.35 -11.58 15.74
C VAL A 262 29.82 -11.33 17.19
N GLU A 263 30.93 -10.63 17.38
CA GLU A 263 31.40 -10.21 18.72
C GLU A 263 30.41 -9.28 19.42
N ASN A 264 29.83 -8.33 18.69
CA ASN A 264 28.75 -7.47 19.20
C ASN A 264 27.52 -8.29 19.56
N ALA A 265 27.19 -9.33 18.79
CA ALA A 265 26.09 -10.23 19.14
C ALA A 265 26.36 -10.98 20.45
N HIS A 266 27.59 -11.48 20.68
CA HIS A 266 27.99 -12.13 21.94
C HIS A 266 27.97 -11.19 23.16
N THR A 267 28.35 -9.93 22.96
CA THR A 267 28.44 -8.93 24.05
C THR A 267 27.10 -8.25 24.36
N ASP A 268 26.11 -8.36 23.47
CA ASP A 268 24.76 -7.87 23.73
C ASP A 268 24.10 -8.66 24.87
N PRO A 269 23.50 -8.00 25.87
CA PRO A 269 22.79 -8.67 26.97
C PRO A 269 21.73 -9.68 26.51
N MET A 270 21.21 -9.57 25.29
CA MET A 270 20.23 -10.49 24.73
C MET A 270 20.81 -11.90 24.49
N PHE A 271 22.10 -12.04 24.18
CA PHE A 271 22.74 -13.33 23.93
C PHE A 271 22.69 -14.25 25.14
N ASP A 272 22.92 -13.71 26.33
CA ASP A 272 22.81 -14.48 27.58
C ASP A 272 21.38 -14.70 28.06
N ARG A 273 20.48 -13.79 27.70
CA ARG A 273 19.07 -13.80 28.14
C ARG A 273 18.18 -14.68 27.27
N SER A 274 18.57 -14.94 26.01
CA SER A 274 17.75 -15.65 25.04
C SER A 274 18.45 -16.87 24.47
N ARG A 275 17.87 -18.06 24.71
CA ARG A 275 18.33 -19.30 24.09
C ARG A 275 18.16 -19.28 22.57
N ILE A 276 17.16 -18.57 22.04
CA ILE A 276 16.92 -18.44 20.60
C ILE A 276 18.09 -17.71 19.95
N VAL A 277 18.50 -16.58 20.54
CA VAL A 277 19.67 -15.81 20.05
C VAL A 277 20.92 -16.67 20.09
N ARG A 278 21.19 -17.32 21.24
CA ARG A 278 22.37 -18.19 21.38
C ARG A 278 22.39 -19.32 20.33
N ARG A 279 21.25 -19.96 20.08
CA ARG A 279 21.10 -21.03 19.07
C ARG A 279 21.13 -20.56 17.63
N TYR A 280 21.07 -19.26 17.37
CA TYR A 280 21.38 -18.72 16.05
C TYR A 280 22.86 -18.34 15.97
N VAL A 281 23.35 -17.57 16.93
CA VAL A 281 24.72 -17.06 16.95
C VAL A 281 25.75 -18.20 16.96
N GLU A 282 25.63 -19.18 17.86
CA GLU A 282 26.63 -20.25 17.99
C GLU A 282 26.70 -21.18 16.75
N PRO A 283 25.62 -21.88 16.35
CA PRO A 283 25.73 -22.85 15.26
C PRO A 283 25.70 -22.23 13.85
N VAL A 284 25.31 -20.96 13.70
CA VAL A 284 25.23 -20.29 12.38
C VAL A 284 26.34 -19.26 12.22
N LEU A 285 26.41 -18.27 13.11
CA LEU A 285 27.36 -17.17 12.95
C LEU A 285 28.78 -17.58 13.36
N ASP A 286 28.96 -18.23 14.51
CA ASP A 286 30.30 -18.67 14.94
C ASP A 286 30.85 -19.73 13.99
N LYS A 287 30.00 -20.64 13.50
CA LYS A 287 30.40 -21.61 12.46
C LYS A 287 30.86 -20.93 11.18
N LEU A 288 30.20 -19.84 10.76
CA LEU A 288 30.66 -19.05 9.61
C LEU A 288 31.98 -18.33 9.92
N VAL A 289 32.18 -17.82 11.14
CA VAL A 289 33.46 -17.24 11.57
C VAL A 289 34.59 -18.27 11.55
N GLU A 290 34.33 -19.52 11.98
CA GLU A 290 35.28 -20.64 11.91
C GLU A 290 35.65 -21.01 10.47
N ASP A 291 34.68 -20.96 9.55
CA ASP A 291 34.88 -21.28 8.14
C ASP A 291 35.56 -20.12 7.35
N LEU A 292 35.59 -18.88 7.88
CA LEU A 292 36.18 -17.71 7.21
C LEU A 292 37.61 -17.93 6.66
N PRO A 293 38.55 -18.61 7.35
CA PRO A 293 39.89 -18.86 6.81
C PRO A 293 39.90 -19.72 5.54
N GLU A 294 38.87 -20.54 5.32
CA GLU A 294 38.70 -21.39 4.13
C GLU A 294 37.98 -20.65 2.98
N ILE A 295 37.33 -19.53 3.28
CA ILE A 295 36.60 -18.69 2.33
C ILE A 295 37.57 -17.66 1.74
N THR A 296 37.97 -17.88 0.48
CA THR A 296 39.03 -17.08 -0.17
C THR A 296 38.52 -16.04 -1.15
N THR A 297 37.22 -16.07 -1.48
CA THR A 297 36.60 -15.15 -2.43
C THR A 297 35.32 -14.51 -1.88
N PRO A 298 34.98 -13.27 -2.32
CA PRO A 298 33.70 -12.63 -1.97
C PRO A 298 32.49 -13.51 -2.30
N THR A 299 32.50 -14.21 -3.43
CA THR A 299 31.41 -15.12 -3.85
C THR A 299 31.17 -16.26 -2.87
N GLN A 300 32.23 -16.92 -2.38
CA GLN A 300 32.07 -17.98 -1.38
C GLN A 300 31.51 -17.43 -0.06
N PHE A 301 31.92 -16.22 0.32
CA PHE A 301 31.41 -15.56 1.53
C PHE A 301 29.94 -15.15 1.38
N GLY A 302 29.57 -14.56 0.25
CA GLY A 302 28.20 -14.15 -0.08
C GLY A 302 27.22 -15.31 0.03
N VAL A 303 27.53 -16.47 -0.57
CA VAL A 303 26.69 -17.68 -0.48
C VAL A 303 26.47 -18.13 0.96
N ARG A 304 27.52 -18.16 1.78
CA ARG A 304 27.42 -18.57 3.19
C ARG A 304 26.65 -17.55 4.04
N LEU A 305 26.85 -16.26 3.77
CA LEU A 305 26.14 -15.19 4.45
C LEU A 305 24.65 -15.21 4.10
N GLN A 306 24.29 -15.59 2.87
CA GLN A 306 22.90 -15.75 2.46
C GLN A 306 22.21 -16.93 3.17
N ASP A 307 22.88 -18.08 3.34
CA ASP A 307 22.37 -19.19 4.19
C ASP A 307 22.15 -18.72 5.64
N ALA A 308 23.07 -17.90 6.17
CA ALA A 308 22.93 -17.33 7.51
C ALA A 308 21.71 -16.38 7.61
N VAL A 309 21.46 -15.53 6.60
CA VAL A 309 20.28 -14.66 6.53
C VAL A 309 18.99 -15.49 6.42
N GLN A 310 18.97 -16.54 5.59
CA GLN A 310 17.81 -17.42 5.46
C GLN A 310 17.46 -18.09 6.80
N ARG A 311 18.46 -18.60 7.52
CA ARG A 311 18.27 -19.16 8.88
C ARG A 311 17.84 -18.09 9.89
N LEU A 312 18.26 -16.85 9.71
CA LEU A 312 17.81 -15.75 10.55
C LEU A 312 16.32 -15.48 10.35
N ASP A 313 15.84 -15.53 9.11
CA ASP A 313 14.43 -15.32 8.79
C ASP A 313 13.56 -16.40 9.44
N GLU A 314 13.98 -17.67 9.41
CA GLU A 314 13.32 -18.73 10.18
C GLU A 314 13.40 -18.49 11.70
N THR A 315 14.53 -18.00 12.21
CA THR A 315 14.71 -17.70 13.65
C THR A 315 13.84 -16.52 14.10
N ILE A 316 13.65 -15.52 13.24
CA ILE A 316 12.75 -14.38 13.45
C ILE A 316 11.31 -14.87 13.64
N GLU A 317 10.88 -15.82 12.81
CA GLU A 317 9.56 -16.45 12.95
C GLU A 317 9.42 -17.20 14.29
N VAL A 318 10.46 -17.92 14.73
CA VAL A 318 10.50 -18.57 16.08
C VAL A 318 10.39 -17.54 17.20
N ALA A 319 10.96 -16.35 17.00
CA ALA A 319 10.99 -15.30 18.01
C ALA A 319 9.73 -14.42 18.06
N GLN A 320 8.75 -14.58 17.16
CA GLN A 320 7.57 -13.69 17.06
C GLN A 320 6.83 -13.46 18.38
N GLN A 321 6.77 -14.45 19.27
CA GLN A 321 6.10 -14.36 20.57
C GLN A 321 6.90 -13.59 21.64
N TYR A 322 8.15 -13.23 21.34
CA TYR A 322 9.08 -12.59 22.26
C TYR A 322 9.55 -11.25 21.69
N ASP A 323 8.74 -10.19 21.85
CA ASP A 323 8.95 -8.88 21.22
C ASP A 323 10.39 -8.35 21.28
N ASN A 324 11.05 -8.48 22.43
CA ASN A 324 12.42 -8.00 22.60
C ASN A 324 13.45 -8.84 21.80
N VAL A 325 13.25 -10.16 21.73
CA VAL A 325 14.09 -11.06 20.93
C VAL A 325 13.82 -10.86 19.45
N HIS A 326 12.55 -10.76 19.06
CA HIS A 326 12.12 -10.51 17.69
C HIS A 326 12.71 -9.21 17.15
N ARG A 327 12.56 -8.10 17.89
CA ARG A 327 13.15 -6.80 17.52
C ARG A 327 14.67 -6.89 17.37
N TRP A 328 15.34 -7.54 18.31
CA TRP A 328 16.79 -7.73 18.26
C TRP A 328 17.24 -8.50 17.00
N LEU A 329 16.53 -9.57 16.64
CA LEU A 329 16.81 -10.35 15.43
C LEU A 329 16.51 -9.57 14.14
N LEU A 330 15.45 -8.74 14.11
CA LEU A 330 15.18 -7.84 12.98
C LEU A 330 16.30 -6.81 12.80
N GLU A 331 16.83 -6.25 13.90
CA GLU A 331 17.98 -5.35 13.85
C GLU A 331 19.25 -6.06 13.37
N LEU A 332 19.49 -7.29 13.80
CA LEU A 332 20.59 -8.12 13.31
C LEU A 332 20.45 -8.42 11.82
N ARG A 333 19.22 -8.72 11.36
CA ARG A 333 18.92 -8.99 9.95
C ARG A 333 19.27 -7.82 9.07
N VAL A 334 18.90 -6.61 9.46
CA VAL A 334 19.26 -5.39 8.72
C VAL A 334 20.77 -5.29 8.54
N LYS A 335 21.54 -5.57 9.59
CA LYS A 335 23.01 -5.52 9.54
C LYS A 335 23.61 -6.62 8.65
N LEU A 336 23.09 -7.86 8.72
CA LEU A 336 23.56 -8.96 7.89
C LEU A 336 23.21 -8.79 6.41
N VAL A 337 22.01 -8.27 6.10
CA VAL A 337 21.58 -7.97 4.72
C VAL A 337 22.43 -6.83 4.14
N ASP A 338 22.67 -5.76 4.90
CA ASP A 338 23.58 -4.68 4.48
C ASP A 338 25.02 -5.19 4.24
N LEU A 339 25.50 -6.10 5.08
CA LEU A 339 26.79 -6.76 4.85
C LEU A 339 26.77 -7.61 3.56
N ALA A 340 25.71 -8.39 3.32
CA ALA A 340 25.58 -9.21 2.13
C ALA A 340 25.54 -8.38 0.85
N GLU A 341 24.82 -7.25 0.86
CA GLU A 341 24.82 -6.29 -0.23
C GLU A 341 26.23 -5.72 -0.48
N LYS A 342 26.96 -5.37 0.58
CA LYS A 342 28.36 -4.88 0.46
C LYS A 342 29.31 -5.94 -0.10
N VAL A 343 29.14 -7.20 0.25
CA VAL A 343 29.92 -8.32 -0.31
C VAL A 343 29.62 -8.49 -1.79
N GLY A 344 28.35 -8.42 -2.19
CA GLY A 344 27.94 -8.47 -3.61
C GLY A 344 28.54 -7.37 -4.48
N LEU A 345 28.91 -6.21 -3.90
CA LEU A 345 29.61 -5.14 -4.61
C LEU A 345 31.09 -5.43 -4.91
N LEU A 346 31.70 -6.42 -4.23
CA LEU A 346 33.09 -6.87 -4.47
C LEU A 346 33.19 -8.03 -5.47
N GLU A 347 32.06 -8.60 -5.87
CA GLU A 347 32.01 -9.65 -6.88
C GLU A 347 32.20 -9.06 -8.29
N PRO A 348 32.89 -9.75 -9.22
CA PRO A 348 32.93 -9.32 -10.62
C PRO A 348 31.49 -9.22 -11.16
N PRO A 349 31.19 -8.30 -12.10
CA PRO A 349 29.82 -8.11 -12.59
C PRO A 349 29.30 -9.37 -13.28
N GLN A 350 28.63 -10.21 -12.50
CA GLN A 350 27.71 -11.23 -12.98
C GLN A 350 26.31 -10.61 -13.06
N GLU A 351 25.42 -11.22 -13.83
CA GLU A 351 24.00 -10.86 -13.79
C GLU A 351 23.56 -10.81 -12.32
N THR A 352 23.08 -9.63 -11.90
CA THR A 352 22.63 -9.32 -10.53
C THR A 352 22.04 -10.56 -9.86
N PRO A 353 22.53 -11.00 -8.69
CA PRO A 353 21.84 -12.03 -7.93
C PRO A 353 20.47 -11.44 -7.60
N LYS A 354 19.44 -11.89 -8.30
CA LYS A 354 18.07 -11.64 -7.88
C LYS A 354 17.96 -12.19 -6.46
N GLN A 355 17.18 -11.50 -5.61
CA GLN A 355 16.71 -12.05 -4.33
C GLN A 355 16.46 -13.54 -4.49
N GLU A 356 16.85 -14.35 -3.50
CA GLU A 356 16.71 -15.80 -3.55
C GLU A 356 15.29 -16.16 -4.02
N SER A 357 15.19 -16.52 -5.29
CA SER A 357 13.89 -16.76 -5.90
C SER A 357 13.24 -17.95 -5.21
N LEU A 358 11.91 -18.02 -5.24
CA LEU A 358 11.19 -19.23 -4.83
C LEU A 358 11.75 -20.50 -5.50
N TYR A 359 12.29 -20.35 -6.71
CA TYR A 359 12.95 -21.42 -7.46
C TYR A 359 14.20 -21.98 -6.76
N SER A 360 15.08 -21.11 -6.25
CA SER A 360 16.29 -21.52 -5.53
C SER A 360 15.98 -21.99 -4.12
N ALA A 361 15.09 -21.30 -3.40
CA ALA A 361 14.72 -21.63 -2.02
C ALA A 361 14.08 -23.03 -1.89
N LEU A 362 13.31 -23.44 -2.91
CA LEU A 362 12.67 -24.76 -2.97
C LEU A 362 13.51 -25.81 -3.72
N ARG A 363 14.74 -25.47 -4.14
CA ARG A 363 15.63 -26.34 -4.95
C ARG A 363 14.92 -26.96 -6.15
N LEU A 364 14.10 -26.19 -6.86
CA LEU A 364 13.27 -26.71 -7.96
C LEU A 364 14.10 -27.31 -9.12
N ALA A 365 15.37 -26.92 -9.26
CA ALA A 365 16.31 -27.49 -10.23
C ALA A 365 16.63 -28.98 -9.98
N GLU A 366 16.54 -29.43 -8.72
CA GLU A 366 16.85 -30.80 -8.29
C GLU A 366 15.58 -31.66 -8.17
N SER A 367 14.42 -31.09 -8.46
CA SER A 367 13.12 -31.75 -8.33
C SER A 367 12.75 -32.49 -9.63
N ASP A 368 12.55 -33.81 -9.52
CA ASP A 368 12.01 -34.65 -10.61
C ASP A 368 10.48 -34.48 -10.85
N GLY A 369 9.80 -33.61 -10.07
CA GLY A 369 8.34 -33.39 -10.11
C GLY A 369 7.88 -32.15 -10.91
N PRO A 370 6.56 -31.97 -11.12
CA PRO A 370 6.02 -30.81 -11.84
C PRO A 370 6.20 -29.52 -11.03
N THR A 371 7.25 -28.77 -11.37
CA THR A 371 7.74 -27.57 -10.65
C THR A 371 6.68 -26.49 -10.43
N ALA A 372 5.71 -26.34 -11.33
CA ALA A 372 4.62 -25.36 -11.19
C ALA A 372 3.75 -25.60 -9.95
N PHE A 373 3.45 -26.87 -9.62
CA PHE A 373 2.64 -27.21 -8.45
C PHE A 373 3.44 -27.13 -7.14
N THR A 374 4.74 -27.45 -7.19
CA THR A 374 5.65 -27.25 -6.07
C THR A 374 5.77 -25.76 -5.70
N GLY A 375 5.91 -24.88 -6.71
CA GLY A 375 5.90 -23.43 -6.53
C GLY A 375 4.56 -22.89 -6.00
N LEU A 376 3.44 -23.36 -6.56
CA LEU A 376 2.10 -23.06 -6.03
C LEU A 376 1.97 -23.48 -4.56
N GLY A 377 2.65 -24.55 -4.15
CA GLY A 377 2.59 -25.02 -2.78
C GLY A 377 3.17 -24.09 -1.74
N ALA A 378 4.29 -23.45 -2.05
CA ALA A 378 4.87 -22.42 -1.21
C ALA A 378 3.96 -21.17 -1.08
N LEU A 379 3.10 -20.92 -2.06
CA LEU A 379 2.18 -19.78 -2.05
C LEU A 379 0.84 -20.10 -1.39
N LEU A 380 0.35 -21.34 -1.51
CA LEU A 380 -0.98 -21.74 -1.04
C LEU A 380 -1.19 -21.49 0.46
N GLY A 381 -0.16 -21.69 1.29
CA GLY A 381 -0.22 -21.38 2.72
C GLY A 381 -0.51 -19.91 2.98
N GLY A 382 0.25 -19.01 2.34
CA GLY A 382 0.04 -17.57 2.43
C GLY A 382 -1.29 -17.13 1.81
N LEU A 383 -1.65 -17.63 0.63
CA LEU A 383 -2.91 -17.30 -0.05
C LEU A 383 -4.16 -17.73 0.73
N ARG A 384 -4.05 -18.79 1.56
CA ARG A 384 -5.14 -19.28 2.41
C ARG A 384 -5.25 -18.57 3.77
N VAL A 385 -4.30 -17.68 4.12
CA VAL A 385 -4.40 -16.89 5.36
C VAL A 385 -5.68 -16.05 5.29
N PRO A 386 -6.63 -16.24 6.23
CA PRO A 386 -7.85 -15.43 6.26
C PRO A 386 -7.54 -13.99 6.68
N ALA A 387 -8.33 -13.04 6.17
CA ALA A 387 -8.28 -11.65 6.62
C ALA A 387 -8.52 -11.53 8.14
N SER A 388 -8.00 -10.45 8.73
CA SER A 388 -8.26 -10.13 10.14
C SER A 388 -9.77 -9.99 10.41
N ARG A 389 -10.19 -10.43 11.60
CA ARG A 389 -11.58 -10.34 12.04
C ARG A 389 -11.74 -9.13 12.96
N PRO A 390 -12.42 -8.06 12.51
CA PRO A 390 -12.74 -6.93 13.38
C PRO A 390 -13.84 -7.29 14.39
N PRO A 391 -14.03 -6.48 15.43
CA PRO A 391 -15.18 -6.57 16.32
C PRO A 391 -16.50 -6.45 15.55
N ASP A 392 -17.56 -7.12 16.04
CA ASP A 392 -18.86 -7.18 15.36
C ASP A 392 -19.56 -5.81 15.26
N SER A 393 -19.30 -4.92 16.22
CA SER A 393 -19.82 -3.56 16.23
C SER A 393 -18.89 -2.61 16.99
N PRO A 394 -19.05 -1.28 16.82
CA PRO A 394 -18.33 -0.28 17.61
C PRO A 394 -18.58 -0.36 19.13
N ARG A 395 -19.59 -1.13 19.57
CA ARG A 395 -19.89 -1.36 21.00
C ARG A 395 -19.01 -2.46 21.59
N ASP A 396 -18.48 -3.35 20.76
CA ASP A 396 -17.63 -4.47 21.15
C ASP A 396 -16.14 -4.10 21.16
N LEU A 397 -15.82 -2.85 20.81
CA LEU A 397 -14.47 -2.29 20.94
C LEU A 397 -14.09 -2.20 22.41
N ASP A 398 -12.90 -2.72 22.72
CA ASP A 398 -12.26 -2.41 23.98
C ASP A 398 -11.90 -0.92 24.01
N ARG A 399 -12.41 -0.19 25.00
CA ARG A 399 -12.23 1.26 25.13
C ARG A 399 -11.42 1.54 26.37
N ASP A 400 -10.10 1.59 26.20
CA ASP A 400 -9.19 1.99 27.27
C ASP A 400 -9.20 3.52 27.45
N PRO A 401 -9.70 4.04 28.60
CA PRO A 401 -9.73 5.48 28.86
C PRO A 401 -8.33 6.11 28.86
N THR A 402 -7.28 5.35 29.21
CA THR A 402 -5.91 5.88 29.25
C THR A 402 -5.38 6.19 27.85
N GLN A 403 -5.83 5.46 26.83
CA GLN A 403 -5.52 5.73 25.43
C GLN A 403 -6.42 6.81 24.85
N ILE A 404 -7.72 6.77 25.14
CA ILE A 404 -8.71 7.73 24.62
C ILE A 404 -8.44 9.15 25.12
N TYR A 405 -8.07 9.31 26.39
CA TYR A 405 -7.68 10.60 26.99
C TYR A 405 -6.15 10.78 27.06
N GLY A 406 -5.40 9.90 26.39
CA GLY A 406 -3.94 9.93 26.39
C GLY A 406 -3.37 11.16 25.67
N PRO A 407 -2.11 11.54 25.98
CA PRO A 407 -1.40 12.59 25.24
C PRO A 407 -1.39 12.29 23.74
N GLY A 408 -1.69 13.31 22.92
CA GLY A 408 -1.78 13.17 21.47
C GLY A 408 -3.11 12.59 20.95
N SER A 409 -4.05 12.18 21.81
CA SER A 409 -5.39 11.78 21.35
C SER A 409 -6.11 12.92 20.61
N ASP A 410 -6.70 12.61 19.46
CA ASP A 410 -7.47 13.56 18.66
C ASP A 410 -8.70 14.11 19.43
N LEU A 411 -9.20 13.35 20.40
CA LEU A 411 -10.34 13.76 21.24
C LEU A 411 -10.09 15.11 21.93
N SER A 412 -8.86 15.38 22.36
CA SER A 412 -8.51 16.63 23.05
C SER A 412 -8.66 17.84 22.14
N ALA A 413 -8.21 17.75 20.89
CA ALA A 413 -8.36 18.81 19.89
C ALA A 413 -9.82 19.04 19.53
N ARG A 414 -10.61 17.96 19.40
CA ARG A 414 -12.05 18.04 19.15
C ARG A 414 -12.81 18.68 20.30
N LEU A 415 -12.48 18.34 21.54
CA LEU A 415 -13.07 18.97 22.73
C LEU A 415 -12.74 20.47 22.77
N LEU A 416 -11.52 20.88 22.42
CA LEU A 416 -11.15 22.29 22.31
C LEU A 416 -11.97 23.03 21.24
N ALA A 417 -12.12 22.44 20.04
CA ALA A 417 -12.96 22.97 18.97
C ALA A 417 -14.46 23.00 19.35
N MET A 418 -14.91 22.09 20.21
CA MET A 418 -16.27 22.09 20.74
C MET A 418 -16.50 23.21 21.76
N LEU A 419 -15.54 23.42 22.66
CA LEU A 419 -15.60 24.41 23.75
C LEU A 419 -15.42 25.86 23.25
N ASP A 420 -14.59 26.08 22.22
CA ASP A 420 -14.44 27.38 21.56
C ASP A 420 -14.81 27.28 20.09
N ALA A 421 -16.01 27.77 19.76
CA ALA A 421 -16.53 27.73 18.39
C ALA A 421 -15.65 28.46 17.37
N ARG A 422 -14.81 29.43 17.80
CA ARG A 422 -13.87 30.15 16.91
C ARG A 422 -12.76 29.24 16.39
N LEU A 423 -12.46 28.14 17.10
CA LEU A 423 -11.39 27.21 16.74
C LEU A 423 -11.84 26.13 15.75
N ARG A 424 -13.14 25.94 15.53
CA ARG A 424 -13.66 24.82 14.71
C ARG A 424 -13.07 24.76 13.31
N GLU A 425 -12.94 25.90 12.65
CA GLU A 425 -12.45 25.97 11.27
C GLU A 425 -10.94 26.22 11.20
N THR A 426 -10.32 26.76 12.26
CA THR A 426 -8.91 27.20 12.22
C THR A 426 -7.94 26.27 12.93
N LEU A 427 -8.40 25.39 13.84
CA LEU A 427 -7.52 24.58 14.69
C LEU A 427 -6.65 23.61 13.88
N TYR A 428 -7.27 22.72 13.08
CA TYR A 428 -6.53 21.73 12.29
C TYR A 428 -5.68 22.36 11.18
N PRO A 429 -6.15 23.39 10.44
CA PRO A 429 -5.29 24.13 9.53
C PRO A 429 -4.08 24.79 10.22
N ALA A 430 -4.25 25.38 11.40
CA ALA A 430 -3.13 25.94 12.16
C ALA A 430 -2.17 24.85 12.65
N TRP A 431 -2.71 23.75 13.18
CA TRP A 431 -1.92 22.64 13.72
C TRP A 431 -1.16 21.86 12.63
N ARG A 432 -1.67 21.84 11.40
CA ARG A 432 -0.95 21.25 10.25
C ARG A 432 0.29 22.04 9.87
N ASN A 433 0.30 23.35 10.10
CA ASN A 433 1.34 24.28 9.62
C ASN A 433 2.27 24.75 10.75
N VAL A 434 2.14 24.22 11.97
CA VAL A 434 3.02 24.59 13.08
C VAL A 434 4.28 23.74 13.07
N ASP A 435 5.44 24.39 13.14
CA ASP A 435 6.73 23.72 13.25
C ASP A 435 6.99 23.33 14.72
N LEU A 436 6.95 22.04 15.00
CA LEU A 436 7.15 21.49 16.36
C LEU A 436 8.51 20.78 16.51
N THR A 437 9.34 20.80 15.48
CA THR A 437 10.66 20.15 15.49
C THR A 437 11.77 21.16 15.29
N ALA A 438 12.99 20.79 15.70
CA ALA A 438 14.16 21.59 15.39
C ALA A 438 14.33 21.72 13.86
N PRO A 439 14.87 22.84 13.35
CA PRO A 439 15.19 22.96 11.93
C PRO A 439 16.23 21.91 11.54
N GLN A 440 16.26 21.56 10.25
CA GLN A 440 17.28 20.64 9.74
C GLN A 440 18.69 21.17 10.03
N GLN A 441 19.63 20.25 10.33
CA GLN A 441 21.02 20.62 10.57
C GLN A 441 21.68 21.17 9.30
N LEU A 442 21.29 20.66 8.13
CA LEU A 442 21.67 21.24 6.86
C LEU A 442 20.86 22.53 6.64
N GLN A 443 21.56 23.66 6.61
CA GLN A 443 20.96 24.97 6.43
C GLN A 443 20.82 25.33 4.95
N GLU A 444 21.84 25.02 4.15
CA GLU A 444 21.83 25.26 2.70
C GLU A 444 22.51 24.11 1.95
N LEU A 445 21.98 23.78 0.79
CA LEU A 445 22.61 22.92 -0.21
C LEU A 445 22.71 23.71 -1.51
N GLN A 446 23.92 23.85 -2.06
CA GLN A 446 24.13 24.63 -3.27
C GLN A 446 24.89 23.85 -4.34
N ALA A 447 24.46 23.95 -5.60
CA ALA A 447 25.27 23.54 -6.74
C ALA A 447 26.14 24.71 -7.21
N MET A 448 27.47 24.55 -7.16
CA MET A 448 28.39 25.59 -7.60
C MET A 448 28.46 25.57 -9.13
N ARG A 449 27.94 26.63 -9.77
CA ARG A 449 27.70 26.64 -11.23
C ARG A 449 28.86 27.18 -12.06
N VAL A 450 29.82 27.82 -11.42
CA VAL A 450 30.97 28.41 -12.11
C VAL A 450 32.23 27.88 -11.45
N THR A 451 33.11 27.32 -12.29
CA THR A 451 34.49 26.98 -11.93
C THR A 451 35.40 27.97 -12.63
N ALA A 452 36.26 28.63 -11.86
CA ALA A 452 37.20 29.65 -12.29
C ALA A 452 38.58 29.36 -11.71
N THR A 453 39.58 30.10 -12.15
CA THR A 453 40.91 30.12 -11.54
C THR A 453 41.28 31.54 -11.12
N PRO A 454 42.21 31.75 -10.17
CA PRO A 454 42.70 33.10 -9.91
C PRO A 454 43.37 33.71 -11.15
N PHE A 455 43.21 35.02 -11.34
CA PHE A 455 43.89 35.74 -12.40
C PHE A 455 45.40 35.54 -12.33
N GLY A 456 46.01 35.16 -13.46
CA GLY A 456 47.44 34.83 -13.55
C GLY A 456 47.78 33.36 -13.35
N ALA A 457 46.86 32.49 -12.92
CA ALA A 457 47.14 31.06 -12.73
C ALA A 457 47.68 30.38 -14.01
N THR A 458 47.27 30.87 -15.18
CA THR A 458 47.69 30.37 -16.51
C THR A 458 48.78 31.24 -17.17
N ALA A 459 49.27 32.29 -16.51
CA ALA A 459 50.28 33.17 -17.09
C ALA A 459 51.60 32.42 -17.34
N PRO A 460 52.29 32.66 -18.47
CA PRO A 460 53.60 32.07 -18.72
C PRO A 460 54.62 32.52 -17.67
N LEU A 461 55.73 31.81 -17.51
CA LEU A 461 56.83 32.27 -16.66
C LEU A 461 57.37 33.62 -17.18
N LYS A 462 57.86 34.45 -16.27
CA LYS A 462 58.42 35.76 -16.58
C LYS A 462 59.73 35.57 -17.36
N PRO A 463 59.83 36.05 -18.61
CA PRO A 463 61.07 35.99 -19.37
C PRO A 463 62.10 36.95 -18.76
N VAL A 464 63.30 36.44 -18.49
CA VAL A 464 64.46 37.22 -18.05
C VAL A 464 65.27 37.59 -19.29
N TYR A 465 65.53 38.88 -19.48
CA TYR A 465 66.28 39.38 -20.64
C TYR A 465 67.70 39.81 -20.24
N ASP A 466 68.66 39.67 -21.15
CA ASP A 466 69.97 40.30 -21.02
C ASP A 466 69.93 41.80 -21.31
N GLU A 467 71.06 42.49 -21.14
CA GLU A 467 71.21 43.93 -21.41
C GLU A 467 70.95 44.32 -22.88
N ALA A 468 70.89 43.34 -23.80
CA ALA A 468 70.57 43.54 -25.21
C ALA A 468 69.11 43.19 -25.57
N GLY A 469 68.27 42.86 -24.58
CA GLY A 469 66.87 42.53 -24.76
C GLY A 469 66.62 41.11 -25.30
N ARG A 470 67.58 40.19 -25.20
CA ARG A 470 67.43 38.78 -25.60
C ARG A 470 67.06 37.93 -24.38
N PRO A 471 66.11 36.97 -24.51
CA PRO A 471 65.70 36.15 -23.38
C PRO A 471 66.82 35.16 -22.98
N ILE A 472 67.27 35.22 -21.73
CA ILE A 472 68.34 34.39 -21.14
C ILE A 472 67.84 33.37 -20.11
N GLY A 473 66.57 33.47 -19.72
CA GLY A 473 65.97 32.54 -18.76
C GLY A 473 64.49 32.84 -18.53
N GLN A 474 63.88 32.05 -17.66
CA GLN A 474 62.51 32.25 -17.19
C GLN A 474 62.52 32.17 -15.66
N GLU A 475 61.84 33.10 -15.01
CA GLU A 475 61.63 33.13 -13.56
C GLU A 475 60.12 33.16 -13.27
N ASP A 476 59.71 32.85 -12.04
CA ASP A 476 58.30 32.96 -11.68
C ASP A 476 57.92 34.42 -11.40
N TRP A 477 56.66 34.76 -11.61
CA TRP A 477 56.18 36.10 -11.29
C TRP A 477 56.05 36.25 -9.77
N PRO A 478 56.49 37.37 -9.19
CA PRO A 478 56.13 37.70 -7.82
C PRO A 478 54.62 37.95 -7.77
N LEU A 479 53.92 37.36 -6.79
CA LEU A 479 52.46 37.49 -6.65
C LEU A 479 52.04 38.91 -6.21
N LEU A 480 52.97 39.64 -5.60
CA LEU A 480 52.82 41.02 -5.13
C LEU A 480 53.84 41.91 -5.88
N GLY A 481 53.42 43.07 -6.39
CA GLY A 481 54.29 44.02 -7.08
C GLY A 481 55.24 44.78 -6.14
N ASN A 482 56.42 45.16 -6.64
CA ASN A 482 57.24 46.22 -6.03
C ASN A 482 56.93 47.54 -6.75
N GLN A 483 56.62 48.59 -6.01
CA GLN A 483 56.53 49.95 -6.55
C GLN A 483 57.92 50.59 -6.48
N VAL A 484 58.41 51.07 -7.62
CA VAL A 484 59.66 51.84 -7.69
C VAL A 484 59.33 53.26 -8.12
N LEU A 485 59.60 54.23 -7.25
CA LEU A 485 59.58 55.65 -7.56
C LEU A 485 61.02 56.14 -7.63
N ALA A 486 61.45 56.75 -8.73
CA ALA A 486 62.74 57.38 -8.86
C ALA A 486 62.63 58.80 -9.41
N MET A 487 63.56 59.65 -9.01
CA MET A 487 63.79 60.96 -9.62
C MET A 487 65.26 61.14 -9.92
N SER A 488 65.57 61.83 -11.01
CA SER A 488 66.92 62.26 -11.36
C SER A 488 66.92 63.79 -11.47
N VAL A 489 67.60 64.46 -10.54
CA VAL A 489 67.74 65.92 -10.52
C VAL A 489 68.95 66.31 -11.35
N LEU A 490 68.74 67.07 -12.41
CA LEU A 490 69.78 67.62 -13.28
C LEU A 490 70.17 69.03 -12.80
N TYR A 491 71.46 69.31 -12.83
CA TYR A 491 72.02 70.59 -12.40
C TYR A 491 72.50 71.42 -13.58
N ASP A 492 72.25 72.73 -13.51
CA ASP A 492 72.87 73.74 -14.37
C ASP A 492 73.62 74.75 -13.48
N GLU A 493 74.87 75.06 -13.83
CA GLU A 493 75.78 75.88 -13.01
C GLU A 493 75.75 75.56 -11.49
N ASN A 494 75.75 74.26 -11.14
CA ASN A 494 75.66 73.74 -9.77
C ASN A 494 74.34 74.05 -9.02
N LYS A 495 73.29 74.53 -9.68
CA LYS A 495 71.94 74.69 -9.12
C LYS A 495 70.99 73.63 -9.70
N PRO A 496 70.01 73.11 -8.92
CA PRO A 496 68.99 72.22 -9.46
C PRO A 496 68.18 72.92 -10.57
N ASP A 497 68.16 72.37 -11.78
CA ASP A 497 67.49 72.97 -12.95
C ASP A 497 66.23 72.19 -13.33
N LYS A 498 66.33 70.86 -13.42
CA LYS A 498 65.23 69.97 -13.82
C LYS A 498 65.20 68.69 -12.99
N ALA A 499 64.03 68.08 -12.85
CA ALA A 499 63.88 66.73 -12.33
C ALA A 499 63.14 65.86 -13.34
N VAL A 500 63.71 64.69 -13.64
CA VAL A 500 63.03 63.62 -14.36
C VAL A 500 62.50 62.64 -13.34
N PHE A 501 61.18 62.52 -13.24
CA PHE A 501 60.49 61.55 -12.41
C PHE A 501 60.17 60.30 -13.21
N THR A 502 60.36 59.14 -12.61
CA THR A 502 59.94 57.84 -13.15
C THR A 502 59.27 57.04 -12.04
N TRP A 503 58.07 56.56 -12.28
CA TRP A 503 57.37 55.62 -11.40
C TRP A 503 57.09 54.34 -12.17
N SER A 504 57.23 53.19 -11.52
CA SER A 504 56.85 51.90 -12.06
C SER A 504 56.23 51.00 -10.99
N ASP A 505 55.13 50.35 -11.34
CA ASP A 505 54.53 49.20 -10.64
C ASP A 505 54.35 48.08 -11.67
N ALA A 506 54.02 46.86 -11.23
CA ALA A 506 53.89 45.65 -12.05
C ALA A 506 52.90 45.79 -13.23
N GLY A 507 53.34 46.47 -14.30
CA GLY A 507 52.59 46.69 -15.54
C GLY A 507 52.37 48.15 -15.95
N GLN A 508 52.68 49.15 -15.11
CA GLN A 508 52.53 50.56 -15.44
C GLN A 508 53.83 51.33 -15.21
N THR A 509 54.16 52.22 -16.14
CA THR A 509 55.27 53.17 -15.98
C THR A 509 54.76 54.58 -16.27
N ALA A 510 55.14 55.53 -15.42
CA ALA A 510 54.93 56.96 -15.63
C ALA A 510 56.28 57.66 -15.65
N ARG A 511 56.48 58.58 -16.60
CA ARG A 511 57.68 59.41 -16.67
C ARG A 511 57.27 60.84 -16.97
N ASP A 512 57.85 61.78 -16.24
CA ASP A 512 57.57 63.20 -16.41
C ASP A 512 58.84 64.02 -16.11
N GLU A 513 58.99 65.16 -16.77
CA GLU A 513 60.12 66.08 -16.58
C GLU A 513 59.58 67.44 -16.15
N GLN A 514 60.02 67.93 -14.98
CA GLN A 514 59.62 69.22 -14.45
C GLN A 514 60.83 70.13 -14.25
N SER A 515 60.63 71.44 -14.47
CA SER A 515 61.64 72.42 -14.09
C SER A 515 61.63 72.62 -12.56
N LEU A 516 62.81 72.76 -11.98
CA LEU A 516 63.04 73.06 -10.56
C LEU A 516 63.42 74.52 -10.33
N THR A 517 63.28 75.38 -11.34
CA THR A 517 63.61 76.82 -11.26
C THR A 517 62.48 77.68 -10.69
N SER A 518 61.26 77.12 -10.60
CA SER A 518 60.08 77.78 -10.02
C SER A 518 59.22 76.75 -9.29
N SER A 519 58.41 77.21 -8.33
CA SER A 519 57.49 76.31 -7.60
C SER A 519 56.38 75.79 -8.50
N VAL A 520 56.11 74.49 -8.44
CA VAL A 520 54.97 73.83 -9.10
C VAL A 520 54.00 73.39 -7.99
N PRO A 521 52.85 74.08 -7.82
CA PRO A 521 52.00 73.90 -6.65
C PRO A 521 51.44 72.48 -6.52
N GLU A 522 51.06 71.82 -7.61
CA GLU A 522 50.70 70.40 -7.67
C GLU A 522 50.59 69.90 -9.12
N PHE A 523 51.03 68.68 -9.42
CA PHE A 523 50.76 68.00 -10.68
C PHE A 523 50.55 66.49 -10.48
N ASP A 524 49.74 65.89 -11.35
CA ASP A 524 49.45 64.45 -11.35
C ASP A 524 50.65 63.66 -11.90
N PHE A 525 51.11 62.64 -11.17
CA PHE A 525 52.24 61.80 -11.58
C PHE A 525 52.07 60.35 -11.10
N GLY A 526 51.95 59.41 -12.04
CA GLY A 526 51.61 58.02 -11.72
C GLY A 526 50.25 57.93 -11.02
N PRO A 527 50.11 57.18 -9.91
CA PRO A 527 48.86 57.06 -9.15
C PRO A 527 48.59 58.18 -8.13
N GLY A 528 49.51 59.14 -7.95
CA GLY A 528 49.42 60.21 -6.95
C GLY A 528 49.81 61.59 -7.48
N THR A 529 50.08 62.53 -6.58
CA THR A 529 50.45 63.91 -6.93
C THR A 529 51.82 64.31 -6.38
N VAL A 530 52.48 65.23 -7.07
CA VAL A 530 53.79 65.78 -6.70
C VAL A 530 53.70 67.30 -6.63
N THR A 531 54.33 67.87 -5.62
CA THR A 531 54.47 69.33 -5.46
C THR A 531 55.95 69.69 -5.42
N ILE A 532 56.34 70.77 -6.08
CA ILE A 532 57.72 71.28 -6.10
C ILE A 532 57.70 72.67 -5.49
N GLU A 533 58.49 72.87 -4.44
CA GLU A 533 58.61 74.14 -3.72
C GLU A 533 60.05 74.64 -3.84
N VAL A 534 60.19 75.78 -4.51
CA VAL A 534 61.43 76.54 -4.68
C VAL A 534 61.29 77.82 -3.84
N PRO A 535 62.09 78.04 -2.78
CA PRO A 535 61.97 79.22 -1.93
C PRO A 535 62.28 80.52 -2.69
N GLU A 536 61.35 81.47 -2.71
CA GLU A 536 61.50 82.78 -3.37
C GLU A 536 61.89 83.93 -2.41
N GLU A 537 62.22 83.65 -1.15
CA GLU A 537 62.52 84.68 -0.15
C GLU A 537 63.84 85.44 -0.42
N GLU A 538 63.79 86.78 -0.35
CA GLU A 538 64.96 87.67 -0.26
C GLU A 538 65.03 88.29 1.15
N PRO A 539 66.09 88.03 1.95
CA PRO A 539 67.30 87.26 1.62
C PRO A 539 67.06 85.73 1.57
N PRO A 540 67.86 84.97 0.80
CA PRO A 540 67.67 83.54 0.61
C PRO A 540 67.78 82.75 1.93
N PRO A 541 67.04 81.63 2.07
CA PRO A 541 67.06 80.83 3.28
C PRO A 541 68.47 80.31 3.62
N PRO A 542 68.74 79.97 4.90
CA PRO A 542 70.07 79.54 5.36
C PRO A 542 70.69 78.39 4.55
N GLN A 543 69.84 77.58 3.90
CA GLN A 543 70.23 76.58 2.93
C GLN A 543 69.32 76.70 1.69
N PRO A 544 69.83 77.22 0.57
CA PRO A 544 69.09 77.22 -0.69
C PRO A 544 68.91 75.78 -1.20
N GLY A 545 67.80 75.51 -1.88
CA GLY A 545 67.51 74.20 -2.47
C GLY A 545 66.03 74.06 -2.85
N VAL A 546 65.67 72.91 -3.39
CA VAL A 546 64.32 72.61 -3.88
C VAL A 546 63.71 71.47 -3.07
N THR A 547 62.47 71.63 -2.63
CA THR A 547 61.72 70.58 -1.92
C THR A 547 60.68 69.97 -2.84
N ILE A 548 60.72 68.65 -3.00
CA ILE A 548 59.78 67.88 -3.80
C ILE A 548 58.97 67.01 -2.85
N ARG A 549 57.65 67.15 -2.82
CA ARG A 549 56.78 66.34 -1.94
C ARG A 549 55.94 65.38 -2.75
N PHE A 550 56.01 64.09 -2.42
CA PHE A 550 55.14 63.04 -2.96
C PHE A 550 53.91 62.89 -2.07
N ARG A 551 52.71 63.01 -2.63
CA ARG A 551 51.42 62.98 -1.92
C ARG A 551 50.61 61.72 -2.34
N PRO A 552 49.37 61.48 -1.84
CA PRO A 552 48.86 60.13 -1.58
C PRO A 552 48.88 59.20 -2.81
N ASN A 553 49.13 57.91 -2.55
CA ASN A 553 49.36 56.82 -3.51
C ASN A 553 50.75 56.74 -4.18
N LEU A 554 51.65 57.69 -3.91
CA LEU A 554 53.09 57.52 -4.09
C LEU A 554 53.76 57.27 -2.73
N PRO A 555 55.01 56.77 -2.68
CA PRO A 555 55.80 56.71 -1.45
C PRO A 555 55.88 58.10 -0.79
N ASN A 556 55.03 58.35 0.22
CA ASN A 556 54.77 59.69 0.79
C ASN A 556 56.01 60.21 1.52
N ARG A 557 56.84 60.97 0.80
CA ARG A 557 58.14 61.47 1.24
C ARG A 557 58.35 62.90 0.74
N ASP A 558 58.95 63.72 1.59
CA ASP A 558 59.45 65.04 1.21
C ASP A 558 60.94 64.93 0.91
N VAL A 559 61.38 65.35 -0.27
CA VAL A 559 62.76 65.26 -0.72
C VAL A 559 63.29 66.66 -1.00
N PHE A 560 64.23 67.11 -0.18
CA PHE A 560 64.95 68.37 -0.41
C PHE A 560 66.33 68.11 -1.00
N VAL A 561 66.69 68.90 -2.01
CA VAL A 561 67.96 68.82 -2.72
C VAL A 561 68.61 70.20 -2.80
N SER A 562 69.85 70.34 -2.33
CA SER A 562 70.59 71.62 -2.34
C SER A 562 71.36 71.86 -3.65
N PRO A 563 71.81 73.09 -3.94
CA PRO A 563 72.89 73.34 -4.89
C PRO A 563 74.15 72.56 -4.53
N ILE A 564 74.96 72.24 -5.53
CA ILE A 564 76.26 71.57 -5.35
C ILE A 564 77.26 72.62 -4.88
N THR A 565 77.86 72.42 -3.70
CA THR A 565 78.90 73.29 -3.15
C THR A 565 80.10 72.44 -2.77
N ASN A 566 81.32 72.82 -3.19
CA ASN A 566 82.53 72.03 -2.98
C ASN A 566 82.40 70.56 -3.45
N ASN A 567 81.68 70.34 -4.56
CA ASN A 567 81.42 69.02 -5.13
C ASN A 567 80.59 68.08 -4.22
N VAL A 568 79.88 68.64 -3.24
CA VAL A 568 78.99 67.94 -2.33
C VAL A 568 77.56 68.45 -2.49
N VAL A 569 76.61 67.52 -2.58
CA VAL A 569 75.16 67.80 -2.51
C VAL A 569 74.61 67.37 -1.16
N LEU A 570 73.70 68.16 -0.59
CA LEU A 570 72.87 67.77 0.55
C LEU A 570 71.50 67.32 0.04
N VAL A 571 71.15 66.07 0.34
CA VAL A 571 69.79 65.53 0.12
C VAL A 571 69.16 65.25 1.48
N ARG A 572 67.94 65.73 1.69
CA ARG A 572 67.11 65.41 2.86
C ARG A 572 65.90 64.64 2.41
N VAL A 573 65.63 63.52 3.06
CA VAL A 573 64.41 62.74 2.84
C VAL A 573 63.61 62.75 4.14
N GLY A 574 62.34 63.14 4.08
CA GLY A 574 61.43 63.31 5.22
C GLY A 574 60.70 62.01 5.62
N ASP A 575 60.35 61.94 6.90
CA ASP A 575 59.55 60.89 7.57
C ASP A 575 60.16 59.48 7.68
N PRO A 576 61.09 59.24 8.64
CA PRO A 576 61.73 60.20 9.54
C PRO A 576 62.77 61.05 8.81
N VAL A 577 62.95 62.33 9.13
CA VAL A 577 63.91 63.19 8.40
C VAL A 577 65.34 62.66 8.51
N GLN A 578 66.00 62.39 7.38
CA GLN A 578 67.40 61.96 7.31
C GLN A 578 68.18 62.77 6.27
N GLU A 579 69.38 63.21 6.67
CA GLU A 579 70.31 63.99 5.84
C GLU A 579 71.41 63.11 5.23
N PHE A 580 71.66 63.30 3.93
CA PHE A 580 72.73 62.66 3.19
C PHE A 580 73.62 63.73 2.53
N ARG A 581 74.90 63.76 2.90
CA ARG A 581 75.92 64.61 2.25
C ARG A 581 76.74 63.74 1.30
N LEU A 582 76.63 63.98 0.00
CA LEU A 582 77.21 63.13 -1.04
C LEU A 582 78.25 63.89 -1.86
N ALA A 583 79.52 63.49 -1.76
CA ALA A 583 80.56 63.92 -2.69
C ALA A 583 80.32 63.30 -4.08
N ALA A 584 80.82 63.94 -5.14
CA ALA A 584 80.70 63.41 -6.50
C ALA A 584 81.24 61.98 -6.64
N GLY A 585 80.48 61.14 -7.33
CA GLY A 585 80.78 59.72 -7.56
C GLY A 585 80.28 58.79 -6.45
N ASN A 586 79.84 59.31 -5.31
CA ASN A 586 79.34 58.49 -4.21
C ASN A 586 77.85 58.12 -4.40
N SER A 587 77.50 56.96 -3.84
CA SER A 587 76.10 56.54 -3.68
C SER A 587 75.86 55.94 -2.30
N VAL A 588 74.63 56.02 -1.84
CA VAL A 588 74.16 55.48 -0.56
C VAL A 588 72.91 54.65 -0.83
N ARG A 589 72.84 53.46 -0.23
CA ARG A 589 71.64 52.62 -0.23
C ARG A 589 71.29 52.26 1.22
N VAL A 590 70.10 52.62 1.68
CA VAL A 590 69.67 52.44 3.07
C VAL A 590 68.17 52.13 3.14
N THR A 591 67.75 51.48 4.21
CA THR A 591 66.32 51.33 4.52
C THR A 591 65.84 52.56 5.29
N HIS A 592 64.79 53.22 4.80
CA HIS A 592 64.28 54.49 5.34
C HIS A 592 62.75 54.47 5.42
N GLY A 593 62.22 54.47 6.64
CA GLY A 593 60.77 54.45 6.89
C GLY A 593 60.04 53.26 6.23
N GLY A 594 60.66 52.08 6.17
CA GLY A 594 60.09 50.88 5.54
C GLY A 594 60.39 50.71 4.04
N LEU A 595 60.98 51.71 3.39
CA LEU A 595 61.33 51.72 1.97
C LEU A 595 62.83 51.47 1.76
N GLN A 596 63.23 50.88 0.63
CA GLN A 596 64.65 50.90 0.21
C GLN A 596 64.94 52.20 -0.55
N LEU A 597 65.78 53.06 0.02
CA LEU A 597 66.22 54.34 -0.53
C LEU A 597 67.61 54.20 -1.16
N SER A 598 67.77 54.61 -2.42
CA SER A 598 69.08 54.77 -3.06
C SER A 598 69.29 56.21 -3.51
N ILE A 599 70.44 56.81 -3.18
CA ILE A 599 70.81 58.16 -3.63
C ILE A 599 72.20 58.10 -4.27
N ARG A 600 72.38 58.69 -5.45
CA ARG A 600 73.68 58.75 -6.16
C ARG A 600 73.92 60.16 -6.69
N HIS A 601 75.11 60.70 -6.46
CA HIS A 601 75.57 61.97 -7.05
C HIS A 601 76.58 61.68 -8.16
N THR A 602 76.19 61.94 -9.40
CA THR A 602 77.04 61.77 -10.59
C THR A 602 77.59 63.14 -11.00
N PRO A 603 78.92 63.33 -11.10
CA PRO A 603 79.50 64.60 -11.51
C PRO A 603 79.23 64.90 -12.99
N GLU A 604 79.37 66.18 -13.35
CA GLU A 604 79.37 66.63 -14.74
C GLU A 604 80.53 65.99 -15.52
N ASN A 605 80.27 65.55 -16.75
CA ASN A 605 81.26 64.94 -17.64
C ASN A 605 80.93 65.28 -19.10
N GLU A 606 81.94 65.51 -19.95
CA GLU A 606 81.85 66.01 -21.35
C GLU A 606 80.46 65.84 -22.01
N GLY A 607 79.66 66.92 -21.97
CA GLY A 607 78.34 66.99 -22.60
C GLY A 607 77.14 66.46 -21.78
N ARG A 608 77.33 66.10 -20.50
CA ARG A 608 76.26 65.68 -19.57
C ARG A 608 76.33 66.47 -18.26
N PRO A 609 75.22 67.10 -17.82
CA PRO A 609 75.18 67.83 -16.54
C PRO A 609 75.37 66.89 -15.35
N ALA A 610 75.77 67.44 -14.20
CA ALA A 610 75.76 66.69 -12.95
C ALA A 610 74.33 66.25 -12.58
N THR A 611 74.19 65.04 -12.04
CA THR A 611 72.88 64.49 -11.66
C THR A 611 72.85 63.95 -10.24
N VAL A 612 71.69 64.05 -9.60
CA VAL A 612 71.40 63.39 -8.32
C VAL A 612 70.20 62.47 -8.50
N ASP A 613 70.48 61.17 -8.54
CA ASP A 613 69.47 60.12 -8.68
C ASP A 613 69.00 59.69 -7.30
N ILE A 614 67.69 59.71 -7.05
CA ILE A 614 67.05 59.30 -5.80
C ILE A 614 65.95 58.29 -6.15
N SER A 615 65.99 57.08 -5.58
CA SER A 615 64.96 56.07 -5.78
C SER A 615 64.43 55.47 -4.47
N PHE A 616 63.12 55.21 -4.44
CA PHE A 616 62.36 54.54 -3.39
C PHE A 616 61.80 53.24 -3.97
N GLU A 617 62.05 52.13 -3.29
CA GLU A 617 61.43 50.84 -3.61
C GLU A 617 60.57 50.39 -2.42
N GLU A 618 59.27 50.22 -2.68
CA GLU A 618 58.25 49.74 -1.75
C GLU A 618 57.79 48.33 -2.16
N SER A 619 57.98 47.33 -1.31
CA SER A 619 57.27 46.05 -1.47
C SER A 619 55.85 46.22 -0.94
N LEU A 620 54.82 46.11 -1.79
CA LEU A 620 53.42 46.18 -1.38
C LEU A 620 53.14 45.10 -0.32
N ALA A 621 53.07 45.51 0.95
CA ALA A 621 52.76 44.59 2.04
C ALA A 621 51.26 44.22 2.04
N LEU A 622 50.98 42.95 1.73
CA LEU A 622 50.02 42.04 2.40
C LEU A 622 48.55 42.49 2.64
N SER A 623 48.09 43.61 2.10
CA SER A 623 46.80 44.23 2.45
C SER A 623 45.60 43.74 1.63
N ALA A 624 45.79 42.80 0.69
CA ALA A 624 44.73 42.25 -0.16
C ALA A 624 44.56 40.71 -0.07
N ARG A 625 44.89 40.08 1.06
CA ARG A 625 44.81 38.61 1.23
C ARG A 625 43.40 38.04 1.21
N ASN A 626 42.38 38.88 1.36
CA ASN A 626 40.98 38.54 1.19
C ASN A 626 40.40 39.01 -0.15
N VAL A 627 41.23 39.48 -1.10
CA VAL A 627 40.78 39.88 -2.44
C VAL A 627 41.20 38.82 -3.44
N LEU A 628 40.24 38.35 -4.24
CA LEU A 628 40.44 37.32 -5.25
C LEU A 628 39.92 37.83 -6.60
N ALA A 629 40.83 38.12 -7.53
CA ALA A 629 40.47 38.32 -8.93
C ALA A 629 40.41 36.98 -9.65
N LEU A 630 39.31 36.73 -10.34
CA LEU A 630 39.13 35.55 -11.19
C LEU A 630 39.79 35.76 -12.55
N ASP A 631 40.04 34.69 -13.28
CA ASP A 631 40.65 34.66 -14.60
C ASP A 631 39.83 35.34 -15.71
N ALA A 632 38.52 35.54 -15.49
CA ALA A 632 37.63 36.20 -16.43
C ALA A 632 36.49 36.99 -15.75
N GLN A 633 35.67 37.66 -16.57
CA GLN A 633 34.41 38.24 -16.14
C GLN A 633 33.33 37.16 -16.06
N TYR A 634 32.65 37.08 -14.91
CA TYR A 634 31.60 36.12 -14.59
C TYR A 634 30.37 36.85 -14.06
N GLU A 635 29.24 36.64 -14.72
CA GLU A 635 27.97 37.25 -14.32
C GLU A 635 27.19 36.38 -13.31
N GLY A 636 26.35 37.03 -12.50
CA GLY A 636 25.48 36.38 -11.53
C GLY A 636 26.14 36.02 -10.19
N ILE A 637 27.37 36.49 -9.93
CA ILE A 637 28.01 36.42 -8.60
C ILE A 637 27.57 37.64 -7.79
N ALA A 638 27.07 37.43 -6.57
CA ALA A 638 26.54 38.48 -5.71
C ALA A 638 27.17 38.46 -4.30
N PRO A 639 27.26 39.62 -3.61
CA PRO A 639 27.58 39.67 -2.18
C PRO A 639 26.65 38.77 -1.34
N GLY A 640 27.18 38.20 -0.26
CA GLY A 640 26.49 37.26 0.63
C GLY A 640 26.50 35.80 0.15
N THR A 641 26.88 35.53 -1.10
CA THR A 641 26.96 34.17 -1.64
C THR A 641 28.27 33.47 -1.26
N TRP A 642 28.27 32.14 -1.30
CA TRP A 642 29.44 31.32 -0.97
C TRP A 642 30.45 31.26 -2.13
N VAL A 643 31.72 31.20 -1.76
CA VAL A 643 32.83 30.84 -2.65
C VAL A 643 33.66 29.74 -1.99
N VAL A 644 34.13 28.80 -2.81
CA VAL A 644 35.05 27.75 -2.37
C VAL A 644 36.33 27.83 -3.18
N ILE A 645 37.48 27.90 -2.52
CA ILE A 645 38.80 27.97 -3.14
C ILE A 645 39.58 26.73 -2.71
N GLN A 646 39.92 25.87 -3.65
CA GLN A 646 40.69 24.65 -3.41
C GLN A 646 42.12 24.83 -3.91
N ARG A 647 43.11 24.64 -3.04
CA ARG A 647 44.56 24.76 -3.28
C ARG A 647 45.25 23.47 -2.82
N PRO A 648 45.16 22.38 -3.58
CA PRO A 648 45.45 21.03 -3.09
C PRO A 648 46.90 20.83 -2.61
N ARG A 649 47.89 21.59 -3.13
CA ARG A 649 49.29 21.48 -2.69
C ARG A 649 49.67 22.41 -1.53
N LYS A 650 48.76 23.26 -1.04
CA LYS A 650 49.04 24.22 0.05
C LYS A 650 49.33 23.50 1.36
N GLY A 651 50.46 23.83 2.00
CA GLY A 651 50.92 23.25 3.26
C GLY A 651 51.37 21.79 3.18
N GLN A 652 51.41 21.18 1.99
CA GLN A 652 51.93 19.82 1.79
C GLN A 652 53.46 19.80 1.69
N GLU A 653 54.08 18.72 2.16
CA GLU A 653 55.53 18.52 2.07
C GLU A 653 55.97 18.41 0.59
N GLY A 654 56.87 19.29 0.15
CA GLY A 654 57.25 19.44 -1.26
C GLY A 654 56.22 20.17 -2.15
N GLY A 655 55.15 20.71 -1.55
CA GLY A 655 54.10 21.48 -2.22
C GLY A 655 54.26 23.00 -2.12
N VAL A 656 53.14 23.72 -2.06
CA VAL A 656 53.10 25.18 -1.87
C VAL A 656 53.26 25.50 -0.38
N PRO A 657 54.25 26.30 0.04
CA PRO A 657 54.49 26.59 1.45
C PRO A 657 53.34 27.41 2.08
N GLY A 658 53.11 27.23 3.38
CA GLY A 658 52.16 28.01 4.18
C GLY A 658 51.17 27.18 4.97
N ASP A 659 50.09 27.81 5.41
CA ASP A 659 49.08 27.21 6.27
C ASP A 659 48.28 26.12 5.52
N PRO A 660 48.35 24.84 5.93
CA PRO A 660 47.59 23.76 5.30
C PRO A 660 46.07 23.95 5.41
N GLU A 661 45.58 24.74 6.36
CA GLU A 661 44.14 25.02 6.43
C GLU A 661 43.65 25.84 5.23
N LEU A 662 44.54 26.58 4.54
CA LEU A 662 44.21 27.31 3.30
C LEU A 662 44.19 26.40 2.06
N ALA A 663 44.40 25.08 2.20
CA ALA A 663 44.21 24.12 1.12
C ALA A 663 42.75 24.04 0.64
N GLU A 664 41.78 24.36 1.50
CA GLU A 664 40.39 24.58 1.12
C GLU A 664 39.81 25.74 1.94
N VAL A 665 39.42 26.82 1.26
CA VAL A 665 38.80 27.99 1.86
C VAL A 665 37.35 28.07 1.41
N VAL A 666 36.41 27.85 2.33
CA VAL A 666 34.98 28.09 2.13
C VAL A 666 34.61 29.35 2.89
N THR A 667 34.17 30.38 2.18
CA THR A 667 33.89 31.70 2.77
C THR A 667 32.80 32.43 1.99
N ARG A 668 32.27 33.54 2.55
CA ARG A 668 31.30 34.38 1.86
C ARG A 668 31.96 35.54 1.15
N ILE A 669 31.29 35.99 0.10
CA ILE A 669 31.69 37.15 -0.70
C ILE A 669 31.11 38.42 -0.06
N ARG A 670 31.93 39.36 0.37
CA ARG A 670 31.52 40.69 0.85
C ARG A 670 31.25 41.68 -0.27
N GLY A 671 32.02 41.60 -1.35
CA GLY A 671 31.97 42.56 -2.45
C GLY A 671 32.30 41.89 -3.78
N VAL A 672 31.66 42.35 -4.86
CA VAL A 672 31.91 41.92 -6.23
C VAL A 672 32.04 43.16 -7.08
N ARG A 673 33.12 43.26 -7.87
CA ARG A 673 33.29 44.31 -8.88
C ARG A 673 33.96 43.77 -10.13
N VAL A 674 33.70 44.39 -11.27
CA VAL A 674 34.42 44.10 -12.52
C VAL A 674 35.51 45.15 -12.68
N VAL A 675 36.75 44.70 -12.85
CA VAL A 675 37.91 45.57 -13.02
C VAL A 675 38.72 45.14 -14.24
N SER A 676 39.39 46.10 -14.89
CA SER A 676 40.42 45.80 -15.89
C SER A 676 41.73 45.57 -15.16
N ARG A 677 42.34 44.40 -15.33
CA ARG A 677 43.58 44.00 -14.65
C ARG A 677 44.68 43.69 -15.66
N ALA A 678 45.92 44.09 -15.35
CA ALA A 678 47.06 44.06 -16.26
C ALA A 678 48.35 43.60 -15.56
N ASP A 679 48.32 42.41 -14.95
CA ASP A 679 49.43 41.83 -14.19
C ASP A 679 50.00 40.59 -14.91
N PHE A 680 51.23 40.18 -14.55
CA PHE A 680 51.86 38.93 -15.02
C PHE A 680 51.98 38.78 -16.55
N GLY A 681 52.08 39.91 -17.26
CA GLY A 681 52.18 39.93 -18.73
C GLY A 681 50.88 39.60 -19.46
N ILE A 682 49.74 39.60 -18.76
CA ILE A 682 48.40 39.39 -19.33
C ILE A 682 47.46 40.53 -18.96
N THR A 683 46.52 40.86 -19.85
CA THR A 683 45.53 41.93 -19.62
C THR A 683 44.12 41.41 -19.89
N GLY A 684 43.15 41.81 -19.06
CA GLY A 684 41.77 41.37 -19.23
C GLY A 684 40.79 42.03 -18.26
N LYS A 685 39.49 41.98 -18.58
CA LYS A 685 38.42 42.30 -17.63
C LYS A 685 38.13 41.09 -16.77
N VAL A 686 38.17 41.27 -15.46
CA VAL A 686 38.03 40.20 -14.48
C VAL A 686 36.97 40.52 -13.44
N THR A 687 36.42 39.48 -12.84
CA THR A 687 35.58 39.61 -11.64
C THR A 687 36.47 39.58 -10.42
N GLU A 688 36.42 40.63 -9.62
CA GLU A 688 37.14 40.71 -8.36
C GLU A 688 36.17 40.54 -7.19
N LEU A 689 36.52 39.61 -6.31
CA LEU A 689 35.78 39.24 -5.12
C LEU A 689 36.51 39.75 -3.89
N THR A 690 35.79 40.45 -3.01
CA THR A 690 36.25 40.71 -1.63
C THR A 690 35.63 39.65 -0.73
N LEU A 691 36.46 38.90 0.00
CA LEU A 691 36.07 37.76 0.83
C LEU A 691 35.95 38.14 2.30
N GLU A 692 35.15 37.40 3.06
CA GLU A 692 35.04 37.57 4.52
C GLU A 692 36.31 37.14 5.27
N THR A 693 37.04 36.17 4.72
CA THR A 693 38.27 35.63 5.28
C THR A 693 39.41 35.68 4.27
N ASP A 694 40.64 35.69 4.75
CA ASP A 694 41.83 35.61 3.90
C ASP A 694 41.87 34.24 3.19
N TRP A 695 42.30 34.24 1.92
CA TRP A 695 42.56 33.03 1.14
C TRP A 695 44.07 32.83 0.84
N LEU A 696 44.88 33.82 1.22
CA LEU A 696 46.34 33.84 1.13
C LEU A 696 46.97 34.08 2.51
N ASP A 697 48.17 33.57 2.72
CA ASP A 697 48.99 33.88 3.90
C ASP A 697 50.28 34.64 3.53
N THR A 698 51.15 34.89 4.52
CA THR A 698 52.43 35.60 4.31
C THR A 698 53.44 34.84 3.44
N GLN A 699 53.25 33.54 3.25
CA GLN A 699 54.17 32.69 2.48
C GLN A 699 53.75 32.60 1.00
N ASP A 700 52.56 33.09 0.65
CA ASP A 700 52.08 33.22 -0.72
C ASP A 700 52.73 34.42 -1.43
N THR A 701 53.99 34.24 -1.86
CA THR A 701 54.80 35.30 -2.48
C THR A 701 55.00 35.16 -3.99
N LEU A 702 54.80 33.97 -4.55
CA LEU A 702 55.04 33.65 -5.96
C LEU A 702 53.73 33.26 -6.66
N LEU A 703 53.61 33.56 -7.95
CA LEU A 703 52.44 33.21 -8.73
C LEU A 703 52.21 31.69 -8.77
N SER A 704 53.28 30.89 -8.82
CA SER A 704 53.23 29.43 -8.69
C SER A 704 52.53 28.91 -7.44
N HIS A 705 52.43 29.70 -6.37
CA HIS A 705 51.74 29.32 -5.14
C HIS A 705 50.21 29.30 -5.28
N ILE A 706 49.65 29.93 -6.32
CA ILE A 706 48.20 29.96 -6.57
C ILE A 706 47.78 29.29 -7.89
N ARG A 707 48.72 28.78 -8.69
CA ARG A 707 48.42 28.18 -10.01
C ARG A 707 47.55 26.92 -9.94
N ASP A 708 47.61 26.19 -8.83
CA ASP A 708 46.77 25.01 -8.59
C ASP A 708 45.43 25.34 -7.92
N ALA A 709 45.16 26.63 -7.69
CA ALA A 709 43.91 27.07 -7.08
C ALA A 709 42.74 26.93 -8.05
N THR A 710 41.67 26.27 -7.61
CA THR A 710 40.39 26.21 -8.30
C THR A 710 39.34 26.94 -7.46
N VAL A 711 38.55 27.80 -8.10
CA VAL A 711 37.56 28.64 -7.45
C VAL A 711 36.16 28.25 -7.92
N TYR A 712 35.27 27.90 -7.00
CA TYR A 712 33.87 27.60 -7.27
C TYR A 712 32.98 28.71 -6.74
N VAL A 713 32.15 29.28 -7.61
CA VAL A 713 31.26 30.42 -7.33
C VAL A 713 29.88 30.22 -7.98
N ARG A 714 28.98 31.17 -7.74
CA ARG A 714 27.60 31.15 -8.25
C ARG A 714 26.84 29.90 -7.80
N GLY A 715 26.77 29.71 -6.48
CA GLY A 715 25.99 28.65 -5.86
C GLY A 715 24.49 28.82 -6.15
N GLN A 716 23.87 27.79 -6.73
CA GLN A 716 22.43 27.72 -6.89
C GLN A 716 21.85 26.87 -5.76
N ALA A 717 20.92 27.43 -4.98
CA ALA A 717 20.23 26.70 -3.93
C ALA A 717 19.45 25.50 -4.49
N LEU A 718 19.55 24.38 -3.78
CA LEU A 718 18.83 23.13 -4.05
C LEU A 718 18.04 22.74 -2.80
N ALA A 719 16.85 22.20 -2.99
CA ALA A 719 16.08 21.59 -1.91
C ALA A 719 16.35 20.07 -1.88
N LEU A 720 16.48 19.51 -0.67
CA LEU A 720 16.46 18.06 -0.50
C LEU A 720 15.04 17.53 -0.68
N ALA A 721 14.90 16.42 -1.39
CA ALA A 721 13.65 15.66 -1.40
C ALA A 721 13.48 14.92 -0.06
N THR A 722 12.27 14.49 0.26
CA THR A 722 12.01 13.60 1.42
C THR A 722 12.55 12.18 1.17
N GLU A 723 12.99 11.47 2.21
CA GLU A 723 13.42 10.06 2.12
C GLU A 723 12.21 9.11 2.05
N PRO A 724 12.23 8.05 1.21
CA PRO A 724 11.22 7.01 1.25
C PRO A 724 11.30 6.18 2.54
N ILE A 725 10.14 5.75 3.03
CA ILE A 725 10.00 4.76 4.10
C ILE A 725 9.80 3.41 3.41
N THR A 726 10.77 2.51 3.56
CA THR A 726 10.84 1.23 2.81
C THR A 726 10.24 0.05 3.56
N ASP A 727 9.89 0.21 4.83
CA ASP A 727 9.22 -0.85 5.58
C ASP A 727 7.89 -1.19 4.91
N ASP A 728 7.34 -2.38 5.21
CA ASP A 728 5.98 -2.75 4.83
C ASP A 728 4.97 -2.25 5.87
N VAL A 729 3.70 -2.20 5.50
CA VAL A 729 2.59 -1.88 6.40
C VAL A 729 2.02 -3.19 6.93
N ALA A 730 2.04 -3.35 8.25
CA ALA A 730 1.58 -4.54 8.95
C ALA A 730 1.19 -4.20 10.40
N GLY A 731 0.65 -5.17 11.13
CA GLY A 731 0.26 -4.97 12.53
C GLY A 731 -1.00 -4.11 12.67
N ASN A 732 -1.15 -3.44 13.80
CA ASN A 732 -2.33 -2.62 14.09
C ASN A 732 -2.07 -1.10 14.11
N VAL A 733 -0.83 -0.63 13.99
CA VAL A 733 -0.51 0.81 14.04
C VAL A 733 -0.09 1.29 12.67
N ILE A 734 -0.79 2.29 12.13
CA ILE A 734 -0.52 2.84 10.79
C ILE A 734 -0.34 4.36 10.90
N GLU A 735 0.86 4.82 10.56
CA GLU A 735 1.16 6.25 10.38
C GLU A 735 0.60 6.71 9.03
N LEU A 736 -0.25 7.74 9.05
CA LEU A 736 -0.80 8.36 7.85
C LEU A 736 0.09 9.53 7.40
N ALA A 737 0.05 9.85 6.11
CA ALA A 737 0.93 10.85 5.49
C ALA A 737 0.69 12.29 5.96
N ALA A 738 -0.47 12.56 6.54
CA ALA A 738 -0.91 13.91 6.90
C ALA A 738 -1.73 13.90 8.19
N LEU A 739 -2.03 15.10 8.70
CA LEU A 739 -3.03 15.34 9.73
C LEU A 739 -4.45 15.23 9.14
N TYR A 740 -5.17 14.18 9.52
CA TYR A 740 -6.57 13.93 9.19
C TYR A 740 -7.46 14.29 10.39
N GLU A 741 -8.51 15.05 10.11
CA GLU A 741 -9.49 15.49 11.10
C GLU A 741 -10.71 14.55 11.10
N GLY A 742 -11.35 14.40 12.26
CA GLY A 742 -12.69 13.82 12.41
C GLY A 742 -12.75 12.30 12.30
N LEU A 743 -11.61 11.62 12.23
CA LEU A 743 -11.54 10.17 12.36
C LEU A 743 -11.90 9.77 13.81
N GLU A 744 -12.73 8.75 13.97
CA GLU A 744 -13.26 8.36 15.28
C GLU A 744 -13.00 6.87 15.57
N PRO A 745 -12.75 6.51 16.84
CA PRO A 745 -12.88 5.14 17.29
C PRO A 745 -14.24 4.54 16.89
N GLY A 746 -14.21 3.34 16.32
CA GLY A 746 -15.38 2.62 15.81
C GLY A 746 -15.74 2.89 14.36
N ARG A 747 -15.00 3.76 13.66
CA ARG A 747 -15.15 3.89 12.22
C ARG A 747 -14.60 2.65 11.50
N TRP A 748 -15.41 2.12 10.59
CA TRP A 748 -14.98 1.08 9.65
C TRP A 748 -13.99 1.66 8.63
N VAL A 749 -12.93 0.91 8.36
CA VAL A 749 -12.01 1.20 7.27
C VAL A 749 -11.70 -0.08 6.50
N VAL A 750 -11.36 0.07 5.22
CA VAL A 750 -10.83 -1.02 4.41
C VAL A 750 -9.39 -0.72 4.06
N VAL A 751 -8.49 -1.63 4.39
CA VAL A 751 -7.07 -1.58 4.01
C VAL A 751 -6.87 -2.49 2.81
N THR A 752 -6.29 -1.97 1.73
CA THR A 752 -6.00 -2.74 0.53
C THR A 752 -4.65 -2.36 -0.05
N GLY A 753 -3.94 -3.33 -0.63
CA GLY A 753 -2.62 -3.12 -1.23
C GLY A 753 -2.00 -4.43 -1.72
N GLU A 754 -0.84 -4.35 -2.33
CA GLU A 754 -0.04 -5.52 -2.72
C GLU A 754 0.54 -6.20 -1.48
N ARG A 755 0.40 -7.52 -1.41
CA ARG A 755 0.88 -8.36 -0.31
C ARG A 755 2.37 -8.65 -0.46
N THR A 756 3.13 -8.43 0.60
CA THR A 756 4.57 -8.78 0.71
C THR A 756 4.84 -9.95 1.63
N ASP A 757 3.82 -10.46 2.33
CA ASP A 757 3.90 -11.70 3.11
C ASP A 757 4.00 -12.96 2.22
N LEU A 758 3.84 -12.80 0.91
CA LEU A 758 4.02 -13.85 -0.09
C LEU A 758 5.45 -13.79 -0.65
N PRO A 759 6.23 -14.88 -0.58
CA PRO A 759 7.61 -14.89 -1.05
C PRO A 759 7.69 -14.66 -2.56
N ASP A 760 8.53 -13.72 -3.02
CA ASP A 760 8.85 -13.44 -4.44
C ASP A 760 7.63 -13.37 -5.38
N THR A 761 6.50 -12.86 -4.89
CA THR A 761 5.22 -12.85 -5.62
C THR A 761 4.61 -11.45 -5.67
N PRO A 762 5.05 -10.60 -6.61
CA PRO A 762 4.45 -9.27 -6.80
C PRO A 762 3.05 -9.35 -7.41
N GLY A 763 2.27 -8.28 -7.26
CA GLY A 763 0.97 -8.11 -7.91
C GLY A 763 -0.22 -8.82 -7.26
N VAL A 764 -0.04 -9.52 -6.13
CA VAL A 764 -1.17 -10.10 -5.38
C VAL A 764 -1.75 -9.04 -4.45
N THR A 765 -2.97 -8.58 -4.73
CA THR A 765 -3.67 -7.61 -3.87
C THR A 765 -4.42 -8.31 -2.75
N GLY A 766 -4.24 -7.86 -1.51
CA GLY A 766 -5.05 -8.24 -0.35
C GLY A 766 -5.99 -7.11 0.07
N THR A 767 -7.13 -7.45 0.66
CA THR A 767 -8.11 -6.48 1.16
C THR A 767 -8.65 -6.96 2.51
N GLU A 768 -8.62 -6.08 3.52
CA GLU A 768 -9.06 -6.37 4.87
C GLU A 768 -10.06 -5.31 5.35
N LEU A 769 -11.20 -5.75 5.89
CA LEU A 769 -12.11 -4.88 6.65
C LEU A 769 -11.59 -4.81 8.09
N THR A 770 -11.42 -3.60 8.59
CA THR A 770 -11.01 -3.38 9.98
C THR A 770 -11.74 -2.18 10.59
N MET A 771 -11.51 -1.94 11.88
CA MET A 771 -12.14 -0.88 12.64
C MET A 771 -11.07 -0.09 13.38
N ILE A 772 -11.16 1.24 13.34
CA ILE A 772 -10.28 2.12 14.11
C ILE A 772 -10.60 1.94 15.60
N ALA A 773 -9.61 1.55 16.40
CA ALA A 773 -9.71 1.53 17.85
C ALA A 773 -9.34 2.88 18.46
N THR A 774 -8.25 3.50 18.01
CA THR A 774 -7.79 4.82 18.50
C THR A 774 -7.20 5.67 17.37
N VAL A 775 -7.25 6.99 17.57
CA VAL A 775 -6.68 7.99 16.66
C VAL A 775 -5.81 8.93 17.49
N THR A 776 -4.53 9.02 17.13
CA THR A 776 -3.58 9.93 17.75
C THR A 776 -2.99 10.88 16.71
N GLN A 777 -2.74 12.12 17.12
CA GLN A 777 -2.03 13.14 16.37
C GLN A 777 -0.64 13.26 16.96
N SER A 778 0.37 12.90 16.18
CA SER A 778 1.75 12.77 16.64
C SER A 778 2.72 13.53 15.76
N VAL A 779 3.86 13.91 16.34
CA VAL A 779 5.05 14.40 15.65
C VAL A 779 6.26 13.74 16.29
N LYS A 780 7.26 13.34 15.49
CA LYS A 780 8.51 12.79 16.01
C LYS A 780 9.46 13.94 16.32
N GLU A 781 9.40 14.46 17.55
CA GLU A 781 10.21 15.61 18.02
C GLU A 781 11.72 15.47 17.77
N THR A 782 12.22 14.23 17.78
CA THR A 782 13.62 13.88 17.53
C THR A 782 14.02 13.90 16.05
N VAL A 783 13.07 14.11 15.13
CA VAL A 783 13.28 14.11 13.68
C VAL A 783 13.08 15.53 13.14
N PRO A 784 14.16 16.30 12.96
CA PRO A 784 14.11 17.64 12.35
C PRO A 784 13.33 17.70 11.04
N GLY A 785 12.38 18.64 10.97
CA GLY A 785 11.49 18.86 9.84
C GLY A 785 10.26 17.94 9.82
N ASP A 786 10.03 17.10 10.84
CA ASP A 786 8.80 16.33 10.95
C ASP A 786 7.61 17.24 11.24
N HIS A 787 6.44 16.86 10.72
CA HIS A 787 5.18 17.58 10.87
C HIS A 787 4.15 16.73 11.63
N VAL A 788 3.12 17.39 12.15
CA VAL A 788 2.02 16.69 12.81
C VAL A 788 1.28 15.83 11.79
N HIS A 789 1.13 14.55 12.10
CA HIS A 789 0.45 13.57 11.28
C HIS A 789 -0.41 12.65 12.14
N THR A 790 -1.42 12.04 11.50
CA THR A 790 -2.33 11.12 12.18
C THR A 790 -1.76 9.72 12.20
N THR A 791 -1.87 9.06 13.34
CA THR A 791 -1.62 7.64 13.51
C THR A 791 -2.93 6.97 13.93
N ILE A 792 -3.33 5.93 13.21
CA ILE A 792 -4.49 5.11 13.57
C ILE A 792 -4.03 3.79 14.19
N THR A 793 -4.69 3.39 15.26
CA THR A 793 -4.58 2.02 15.80
C THR A 793 -5.83 1.25 15.44
N LEU A 794 -5.67 0.09 14.82
CA LEU A 794 -6.72 -0.84 14.45
C LEU A 794 -7.11 -1.73 15.63
N ALA A 795 -8.38 -2.11 15.71
CA ALA A 795 -8.92 -2.99 16.76
C ALA A 795 -8.31 -4.40 16.73
N THR A 796 -8.01 -4.88 15.52
CA THR A 796 -7.32 -6.14 15.28
C THR A 796 -6.12 -5.86 14.38
N PRO A 797 -4.93 -6.43 14.65
CA PRO A 797 -3.79 -6.36 13.73
C PRO A 797 -4.17 -6.91 12.34
N LEU A 798 -3.62 -6.29 11.30
CA LEU A 798 -3.73 -6.78 9.93
C LEU A 798 -3.18 -8.21 9.85
N ALA A 799 -3.90 -9.07 9.14
CA ALA A 799 -3.45 -10.44 8.88
C ALA A 799 -2.38 -10.49 7.79
N TYR A 800 -2.38 -9.52 6.87
CA TYR A 800 -1.42 -9.43 5.78
C TYR A 800 -0.34 -8.37 6.04
N ARG A 801 0.76 -8.48 5.29
CA ARG A 801 1.79 -7.44 5.18
C ARG A 801 1.69 -6.81 3.80
N TYR A 802 1.72 -5.49 3.74
CA TYR A 802 1.49 -4.77 2.50
C TYR A 802 2.67 -3.90 2.10
N ARG A 803 2.96 -3.90 0.80
CA ARG A 803 3.91 -2.99 0.17
C ARG A 803 3.42 -1.54 0.33
N ARG A 804 4.13 -0.73 1.11
CA ARG A 804 3.68 0.58 1.62
C ARG A 804 3.20 1.54 0.54
N GLU A 805 3.89 1.58 -0.60
CA GLU A 805 3.56 2.45 -1.72
C GLU A 805 2.23 2.10 -2.42
N THR A 806 1.76 0.87 -2.25
CA THR A 806 0.50 0.37 -2.84
C THR A 806 -0.68 0.42 -1.88
N VAL A 807 -0.46 0.81 -0.61
CA VAL A 807 -1.53 0.80 0.40
C VAL A 807 -2.48 1.96 0.21
N HIS A 808 -3.76 1.61 0.15
CA HIS A 808 -4.90 2.52 0.19
C HIS A 808 -5.78 2.17 1.39
N ILE A 809 -6.26 3.20 2.10
CA ILE A 809 -7.14 3.02 3.26
C ILE A 809 -8.42 3.84 3.03
N TYR A 810 -9.52 3.13 2.78
CA TYR A 810 -10.83 3.74 2.56
C TYR A 810 -11.54 3.95 3.90
N ALA A 811 -11.93 5.18 4.22
CA ALA A 811 -12.64 5.51 5.47
C ALA A 811 -14.07 6.08 5.27
N ASN A 812 -14.45 6.36 4.02
CA ASN A 812 -15.84 6.61 3.61
C ASN A 812 -16.59 5.28 3.35
N ILE A 813 -16.54 4.38 4.34
CA ILE A 813 -17.05 3.01 4.24
C ILE A 813 -18.36 2.88 5.01
N MET A 814 -19.37 2.24 4.40
CA MET A 814 -20.61 1.87 5.08
C MET A 814 -21.13 0.51 4.61
N ALA A 815 -21.70 -0.26 5.54
CA ALA A 815 -22.38 -1.51 5.22
C ALA A 815 -23.58 -1.24 4.31
N ALA A 816 -23.68 -2.03 3.24
CA ALA A 816 -24.77 -1.96 2.27
C ALA A 816 -25.37 -3.34 2.03
N THR A 817 -26.64 -3.36 1.68
CA THR A 817 -27.38 -4.58 1.41
C THR A 817 -28.08 -4.49 0.06
N HIS A 818 -28.21 -5.61 -0.63
CA HIS A 818 -28.95 -5.69 -1.88
C HIS A 818 -30.43 -5.28 -1.69
N GLY A 819 -30.94 -4.53 -2.66
CA GLY A 819 -32.33 -4.14 -2.77
C GLY A 819 -32.55 -2.64 -2.56
N ALA A 820 -33.66 -2.14 -3.09
CA ALA A 820 -33.98 -0.72 -3.18
C ALA A 820 -35.31 -0.37 -2.51
N SER A 821 -35.36 0.74 -1.76
CA SER A 821 -36.56 1.19 -1.05
C SER A 821 -37.70 1.67 -1.96
N LYS A 822 -38.93 1.44 -1.52
CA LYS A 822 -40.20 1.93 -2.08
C LYS A 822 -41.08 2.42 -0.95
N ASP A 823 -41.88 3.46 -1.22
CA ASP A 823 -42.84 4.03 -0.27
C ASP A 823 -44.08 4.50 -1.01
N GLU A 824 -45.17 3.73 -0.91
CA GLU A 824 -46.35 3.87 -1.77
C GLU A 824 -47.66 3.52 -1.04
N PRO A 825 -48.79 4.16 -1.40
CA PRO A 825 -50.10 3.78 -0.88
C PRO A 825 -50.53 2.43 -1.48
N ILE A 826 -50.78 1.43 -0.64
CA ILE A 826 -51.17 0.08 -1.06
C ILE A 826 -52.69 -0.13 -1.07
N GLY A 827 -53.45 0.79 -0.51
CA GLY A 827 -54.90 0.79 -0.61
C GLY A 827 -55.63 1.73 0.35
N SER A 828 -56.96 1.59 0.36
CA SER A 828 -57.90 2.38 1.17
C SER A 828 -58.58 1.46 2.18
N GLY A 829 -58.50 1.80 3.46
CA GLY A 829 -59.18 1.07 4.52
C GLY A 829 -60.70 1.30 4.50
N ASP A 830 -61.45 0.30 4.93
CA ASP A 830 -62.90 0.33 5.08
C ASP A 830 -63.32 -0.34 6.40
N ALA A 831 -63.70 0.44 7.42
CA ALA A 831 -63.97 -0.10 8.76
C ALA A 831 -65.13 -1.12 8.81
N SER A 832 -65.96 -1.20 7.75
CA SER A 832 -67.02 -2.20 7.64
C SER A 832 -66.51 -3.61 7.30
N LYS A 833 -65.29 -3.72 6.76
CA LYS A 833 -64.71 -4.99 6.29
C LYS A 833 -63.69 -5.54 7.30
N ALA A 834 -63.95 -6.76 7.77
CA ALA A 834 -62.99 -7.55 8.53
C ALA A 834 -61.93 -8.17 7.62
N ASN A 835 -60.75 -8.48 8.16
CA ASN A 835 -59.67 -9.21 7.47
C ASN A 835 -59.30 -8.61 6.10
N GLN A 836 -59.26 -7.27 6.00
CA GLN A 836 -58.88 -6.62 4.75
C GLN A 836 -57.45 -6.98 4.38
N THR A 837 -57.26 -7.36 3.12
CA THR A 837 -55.97 -7.76 2.56
C THR A 837 -55.58 -6.83 1.42
N PHE A 838 -54.33 -6.35 1.45
CA PHE A 838 -53.73 -5.55 0.39
C PHE A 838 -52.48 -6.25 -0.15
N THR A 839 -52.14 -6.02 -1.40
CA THR A 839 -50.98 -6.64 -2.06
C THR A 839 -49.96 -5.56 -2.39
N LEU A 840 -48.68 -5.78 -2.05
CA LEU A 840 -47.61 -4.86 -2.47
C LEU A 840 -47.52 -4.84 -4.01
N PHE A 841 -47.21 -3.69 -4.60
CA PHE A 841 -47.14 -3.61 -6.07
C PHE A 841 -45.90 -4.31 -6.63
N SER A 842 -44.82 -4.39 -5.86
CA SER A 842 -43.53 -4.91 -6.31
C SER A 842 -43.10 -6.16 -5.55
N LYS A 843 -42.33 -7.01 -6.22
CA LYS A 843 -41.69 -8.20 -5.66
C LYS A 843 -40.24 -8.28 -6.14
N PRO A 844 -39.38 -9.03 -5.44
CA PRO A 844 -39.61 -9.64 -4.13
C PRO A 844 -39.40 -8.64 -2.98
N LEU A 845 -40.10 -8.82 -1.85
CA LEU A 845 -39.88 -8.07 -0.61
C LEU A 845 -38.50 -8.41 -0.02
N THR A 846 -37.71 -7.39 0.32
CA THR A 846 -36.39 -7.56 0.93
C THR A 846 -36.48 -7.99 2.39
N TRP A 847 -35.68 -9.01 2.73
CA TRP A 847 -35.41 -9.42 4.10
C TRP A 847 -33.92 -9.31 4.41
N LEU A 848 -33.61 -8.79 5.59
CA LEU A 848 -32.23 -8.61 6.06
C LEU A 848 -31.87 -9.72 7.05
N ALA A 849 -30.60 -10.15 7.04
CA ALA A 849 -30.11 -11.10 8.04
C ALA A 849 -30.28 -10.52 9.45
N ALA A 850 -30.80 -11.33 10.38
CA ALA A 850 -31.10 -10.91 11.75
C ALA A 850 -30.80 -12.02 12.75
N ASP A 851 -30.55 -11.69 14.01
CA ASP A 851 -30.29 -12.60 15.14
C ASP A 851 -31.55 -13.28 15.71
N THR A 852 -32.68 -13.21 15.00
CA THR A 852 -33.95 -13.86 15.37
C THR A 852 -33.97 -15.37 15.04
N PRO A 853 -34.85 -16.19 15.63
CA PRO A 853 -34.97 -17.61 15.28
C PRO A 853 -35.19 -17.88 13.78
N ARG A 854 -35.89 -16.97 13.08
CA ARG A 854 -36.11 -17.05 11.63
C ARG A 854 -34.86 -16.71 10.80
N GLY A 855 -33.90 -16.02 11.40
CA GLY A 855 -32.66 -15.58 10.77
C GLY A 855 -32.78 -14.40 9.82
N ALA A 856 -33.99 -13.86 9.64
CA ALA A 856 -34.22 -12.70 8.82
C ALA A 856 -35.38 -11.84 9.33
N VAL A 857 -35.31 -10.53 9.06
CA VAL A 857 -36.35 -9.55 9.37
C VAL A 857 -36.83 -8.84 8.10
N SER A 858 -38.13 -8.65 8.01
CA SER A 858 -38.79 -7.95 6.91
C SER A 858 -38.44 -6.46 6.92
N THR A 859 -38.22 -5.89 5.74
CA THR A 859 -38.05 -4.43 5.58
C THR A 859 -39.38 -3.68 5.49
N LEU A 860 -40.51 -4.40 5.55
CA LEU A 860 -41.86 -3.83 5.43
C LEU A 860 -42.25 -3.04 6.67
N GLU A 861 -42.60 -1.77 6.48
CA GLU A 861 -43.30 -0.93 7.45
C GLU A 861 -44.65 -0.50 6.85
N VAL A 862 -45.74 -0.82 7.55
CA VAL A 862 -47.09 -0.40 7.15
C VAL A 862 -47.60 0.68 8.09
N ARG A 863 -48.09 1.78 7.52
CA ARG A 863 -48.74 2.87 8.23
C ARG A 863 -50.17 3.05 7.74
N VAL A 864 -51.08 3.27 8.68
CA VAL A 864 -52.47 3.61 8.38
C VAL A 864 -52.76 4.96 9.02
N ASP A 865 -53.15 5.95 8.21
CA ASP A 865 -53.31 7.35 8.64
C ASP A 865 -52.06 7.88 9.38
N GLY A 866 -50.87 7.50 8.89
CA GLY A 866 -49.57 7.87 9.47
C GLY A 866 -49.16 7.08 10.71
N VAL A 867 -50.05 6.28 11.30
CA VAL A 867 -49.76 5.43 12.47
C VAL A 867 -49.14 4.11 12.04
N ARG A 868 -48.01 3.73 12.63
CA ARG A 868 -47.35 2.44 12.35
C ARG A 868 -48.14 1.27 12.93
N TRP A 869 -48.34 0.25 12.11
CA TRP A 869 -48.86 -1.06 12.52
C TRP A 869 -47.70 -2.05 12.65
N GLN A 870 -47.85 -3.06 13.51
CA GLN A 870 -46.80 -4.04 13.78
C GLN A 870 -47.05 -5.34 13.01
N GLU A 871 -46.01 -5.86 12.34
CA GLU A 871 -46.06 -7.20 11.74
C GLU A 871 -46.04 -8.26 12.85
N VAL A 872 -46.93 -9.25 12.74
CA VAL A 872 -47.02 -10.40 13.66
C VAL A 872 -47.14 -11.70 12.87
N ASP A 873 -46.81 -12.84 13.48
CA ASP A 873 -46.91 -14.14 12.82
C ASP A 873 -48.36 -14.63 12.68
N SER A 874 -49.22 -14.25 13.64
CA SER A 874 -50.64 -14.57 13.65
C SER A 874 -51.45 -13.46 14.30
N LEU A 875 -52.66 -13.23 13.76
CA LEU A 875 -53.68 -12.38 14.37
C LEU A 875 -54.34 -13.05 15.57
N ALA A 876 -54.31 -14.38 15.65
CA ALA A 876 -54.93 -15.12 16.75
C ALA A 876 -54.29 -14.74 18.10
N GLY A 877 -55.13 -14.53 19.11
CA GLY A 877 -54.69 -14.12 20.45
C GLY A 877 -54.33 -12.64 20.60
N ARG A 878 -54.47 -11.82 19.54
CA ARG A 878 -54.29 -10.36 19.59
C ARG A 878 -55.57 -9.68 20.01
N GLY A 879 -55.48 -8.66 20.87
CA GLY A 879 -56.63 -7.87 21.32
C GLY A 879 -57.31 -7.10 20.18
N PRO A 880 -58.60 -6.74 20.34
CA PRO A 880 -59.40 -6.13 19.28
C PRO A 880 -58.95 -4.72 18.86
N ASP A 881 -58.15 -4.04 19.68
CA ASP A 881 -57.61 -2.71 19.41
C ASP A 881 -56.11 -2.72 19.02
N GLU A 882 -55.48 -3.91 19.01
CA GLU A 882 -54.07 -4.04 18.65
C GLU A 882 -53.86 -3.74 17.16
N LYS A 883 -53.01 -2.75 16.86
CA LYS A 883 -52.67 -2.32 15.48
C LYS A 883 -51.63 -3.25 14.87
N VAL A 884 -52.08 -4.44 14.48
CA VAL A 884 -51.24 -5.51 13.96
C VAL A 884 -51.66 -5.97 12.56
N TYR A 885 -50.71 -6.49 11.79
CA TYR A 885 -50.96 -7.13 10.50
C TYR A 885 -50.13 -8.41 10.37
N VAL A 886 -50.59 -9.33 9.52
CA VAL A 886 -49.85 -10.53 9.12
C VAL A 886 -49.47 -10.45 7.64
N THR A 887 -48.33 -11.02 7.27
CA THR A 887 -47.89 -11.10 5.87
C THR A 887 -48.20 -12.47 5.24
N GLY A 888 -48.48 -12.45 3.94
CA GLY A 888 -48.73 -13.64 3.12
C GLY A 888 -48.09 -13.53 1.74
N ALA A 889 -48.39 -14.49 0.87
CA ALA A 889 -47.95 -14.49 -0.52
C ALA A 889 -49.17 -14.69 -1.45
N ALA A 890 -49.28 -13.87 -2.48
CA ALA A 890 -50.22 -14.04 -3.57
C ALA A 890 -49.74 -15.14 -4.55
N GLU A 891 -50.60 -15.58 -5.47
CA GLU A 891 -50.25 -16.62 -6.47
C GLU A 891 -49.11 -16.20 -7.40
N ASP A 892 -48.93 -14.90 -7.62
CA ASP A 892 -47.84 -14.33 -8.40
C ASP A 892 -46.56 -14.06 -7.58
N GLY A 893 -46.53 -14.45 -6.30
CA GLY A 893 -45.38 -14.29 -5.40
C GLY A 893 -45.23 -12.90 -4.77
N ARG A 894 -46.16 -11.97 -4.99
CA ARG A 894 -46.17 -10.68 -4.27
C ARG A 894 -46.60 -10.86 -2.82
N THR A 895 -46.06 -10.04 -1.92
CA THR A 895 -46.43 -10.06 -0.51
C THR A 895 -47.82 -9.46 -0.32
N THR A 896 -48.65 -10.12 0.49
CA THR A 896 -49.94 -9.61 0.95
C THR A 896 -49.87 -9.19 2.41
N VAL A 897 -50.64 -8.17 2.80
CA VAL A 897 -50.76 -7.64 4.16
C VAL A 897 -52.21 -7.78 4.58
N THR A 898 -52.49 -8.53 5.65
CA THR A 898 -53.85 -8.75 6.15
C THR A 898 -54.01 -8.19 7.56
N PHE A 899 -55.07 -7.43 7.77
CA PHE A 899 -55.39 -6.76 9.04
C PHE A 899 -56.43 -7.52 9.86
N GLY A 900 -56.68 -7.09 11.10
CA GLY A 900 -57.59 -7.75 12.03
C GLY A 900 -59.08 -7.69 11.65
N ASP A 901 -59.87 -8.50 12.34
CA ASP A 901 -61.33 -8.57 12.21
C ASP A 901 -62.08 -7.78 13.30
N GLY A 902 -61.36 -7.08 14.19
CA GLY A 902 -61.91 -6.37 15.35
C GLY A 902 -62.14 -7.25 16.57
N ILE A 903 -61.74 -8.52 16.51
CA ILE A 903 -61.65 -9.45 17.66
C ILE A 903 -60.18 -9.85 17.85
N HIS A 904 -59.54 -10.23 16.74
CA HIS A 904 -58.16 -10.65 16.61
C HIS A 904 -57.37 -9.57 15.86
N GLY A 905 -57.01 -8.51 16.57
CA GLY A 905 -56.43 -7.30 16.01
C GLY A 905 -57.46 -6.27 15.49
N ALA A 906 -57.02 -5.02 15.39
CA ALA A 906 -57.83 -3.89 15.00
C ALA A 906 -58.26 -3.95 13.52
N ARG A 907 -59.49 -3.47 13.27
CA ARG A 907 -59.95 -3.14 11.92
C ARG A 907 -59.31 -1.85 11.44
N LEU A 908 -59.21 -1.71 10.12
CA LEU A 908 -58.75 -0.47 9.53
C LEU A 908 -59.78 0.65 9.68
N PRO A 909 -59.36 1.89 10.00
CA PRO A 909 -60.21 3.06 9.81
C PRO A 909 -60.53 3.27 8.32
N THR A 910 -61.73 3.78 8.04
CA THR A 910 -62.11 4.16 6.68
C THR A 910 -61.34 5.39 6.23
N GLY A 911 -60.67 5.31 5.08
CA GLY A 911 -59.94 6.43 4.50
C GLY A 911 -59.60 6.19 3.04
N GLN A 912 -59.11 7.23 2.33
CA GLN A 912 -58.65 7.10 0.95
C GLN A 912 -57.13 7.03 0.90
N GLN A 913 -56.60 5.98 0.28
CA GLN A 913 -55.15 5.72 0.19
C GLN A 913 -54.42 5.83 1.54
N ASN A 914 -55.14 5.58 2.64
CA ASN A 914 -54.62 5.77 3.98
C ASN A 914 -53.72 4.62 4.43
N VAL A 915 -53.73 3.49 3.74
CA VAL A 915 -52.84 2.35 3.98
C VAL A 915 -51.60 2.50 3.10
N ARG A 916 -50.46 2.82 3.70
CA ARG A 916 -49.18 3.07 3.01
C ARG A 916 -48.12 2.08 3.48
N ALA A 917 -47.31 1.59 2.56
CA ALA A 917 -46.23 0.67 2.85
C ALA A 917 -44.89 1.25 2.40
N ALA A 918 -43.92 1.25 3.30
CA ALA A 918 -42.51 1.47 3.00
C ALA A 918 -41.80 0.11 3.07
N TYR A 919 -41.09 -0.28 2.03
CA TYR A 919 -40.44 -1.60 1.95
C TYR A 919 -39.32 -1.59 0.93
N ARG A 920 -38.42 -2.59 0.96
CA ARG A 920 -37.37 -2.75 -0.04
C ARG A 920 -37.68 -3.87 -1.01
N ILE A 921 -37.17 -3.74 -2.24
CA ILE A 921 -37.27 -4.74 -3.30
C ILE A 921 -35.90 -5.28 -3.69
N GLY A 922 -35.77 -6.60 -3.73
CA GLY A 922 -34.51 -7.30 -4.05
C GLY A 922 -34.04 -8.20 -2.92
N ILE A 923 -33.80 -9.48 -3.24
CA ILE A 923 -33.27 -10.55 -2.38
C ILE A 923 -32.57 -11.56 -3.28
N GLY A 924 -32.02 -12.61 -2.68
CA GLY A 924 -31.72 -13.80 -3.45
C GLY A 924 -30.28 -13.86 -3.92
N ARG A 925 -30.01 -14.91 -4.69
CA ARG A 925 -28.66 -15.20 -5.19
C ARG A 925 -28.10 -14.12 -6.11
N ALA A 926 -28.98 -13.36 -6.78
CA ALA A 926 -28.63 -12.25 -7.66
C ALA A 926 -27.89 -11.11 -6.92
N GLY A 927 -28.08 -11.00 -5.60
CA GLY A 927 -27.36 -10.04 -4.78
C GLY A 927 -25.88 -10.37 -4.57
N ASN A 928 -25.42 -11.59 -4.87
CA ASN A 928 -24.03 -11.96 -4.67
C ASN A 928 -23.18 -11.49 -5.84
N VAL A 929 -22.41 -10.41 -5.65
CA VAL A 929 -21.58 -9.80 -6.68
C VAL A 929 -20.12 -9.78 -6.23
N ALA A 930 -19.19 -9.94 -7.17
CA ALA A 930 -17.76 -9.89 -6.86
C ALA A 930 -17.33 -8.50 -6.36
N ALA A 931 -16.15 -8.43 -5.72
CA ALA A 931 -15.52 -7.16 -5.40
C ALA A 931 -15.32 -6.31 -6.67
N GLY A 932 -15.42 -4.99 -6.55
CA GLY A 932 -15.22 -4.07 -7.67
C GLY A 932 -16.35 -3.97 -8.68
N LYS A 933 -17.54 -4.53 -8.39
CA LYS A 933 -18.67 -4.58 -9.34
C LYS A 933 -19.77 -3.56 -9.07
N VAL A 934 -19.92 -3.08 -7.84
CA VAL A 934 -20.87 -2.03 -7.44
C VAL A 934 -20.20 -0.68 -7.56
N THR A 935 -20.26 -0.10 -8.77
CA THR A 935 -19.52 1.13 -9.11
C THR A 935 -20.40 2.28 -9.58
N GLN A 936 -21.71 2.08 -9.75
CA GLN A 936 -22.62 3.10 -10.25
C GLN A 936 -23.48 3.70 -9.12
N LEU A 937 -23.43 5.03 -8.96
CA LEU A 937 -24.31 5.78 -8.06
C LEU A 937 -25.69 5.98 -8.71
N THR A 938 -26.73 5.50 -8.03
CA THR A 938 -28.13 5.70 -8.43
C THR A 938 -28.74 6.89 -7.69
N THR A 939 -28.41 7.04 -6.41
CA THR A 939 -28.61 8.28 -5.65
C THR A 939 -27.30 9.04 -5.67
N ARG A 940 -27.34 10.35 -5.95
CA ARG A 940 -26.15 11.21 -5.96
C ARG A 940 -26.29 12.30 -4.89
N PRO A 941 -25.97 12.00 -3.62
CA PRO A 941 -25.82 13.03 -2.61
C PRO A 941 -24.77 14.04 -3.07
N LEU A 942 -24.88 15.29 -2.60
CA LEU A 942 -24.01 16.37 -3.01
C LEU A 942 -22.53 15.98 -2.80
N TRP A 943 -21.68 16.29 -3.78
CA TRP A 943 -20.22 16.01 -3.79
C TRP A 943 -19.80 14.54 -3.88
N VAL A 944 -20.72 13.58 -3.86
CA VAL A 944 -20.38 12.17 -4.06
C VAL A 944 -20.24 11.89 -5.55
N SER A 945 -19.05 11.50 -6.00
CA SER A 945 -18.71 11.28 -7.41
C SER A 945 -18.53 9.82 -7.79
N GLY A 946 -18.19 8.96 -6.82
CA GLY A 946 -17.97 7.53 -7.06
C GLY A 946 -18.41 6.63 -5.92
N VAL A 947 -18.51 5.34 -6.24
CA VAL A 947 -18.71 4.27 -5.27
C VAL A 947 -17.96 3.03 -5.73
N ASN A 948 -17.54 2.19 -4.79
CA ASN A 948 -16.96 0.87 -5.06
C ASN A 948 -17.36 -0.10 -3.93
N ASN A 949 -17.41 -1.40 -4.20
CA ASN A 949 -17.42 -2.43 -3.15
C ASN A 949 -16.04 -3.12 -3.09
N PRO A 950 -15.14 -2.71 -2.18
CA PRO A 950 -13.83 -3.36 -2.05
C PRO A 950 -13.92 -4.86 -1.71
N LEU A 951 -15.01 -5.27 -1.07
CA LEU A 951 -15.29 -6.64 -0.68
C LEU A 951 -16.44 -7.20 -1.52
N PRO A 952 -16.47 -8.52 -1.81
CA PRO A 952 -17.60 -9.13 -2.51
C PRO A 952 -18.88 -9.02 -1.68
N ALA A 953 -20.03 -8.90 -2.34
CA ALA A 953 -21.31 -9.07 -1.70
C ALA A 953 -21.64 -10.56 -1.60
N THR A 954 -21.95 -11.04 -0.39
CA THR A 954 -22.23 -12.46 -0.13
C THR A 954 -23.46 -12.63 0.78
N GLY A 955 -23.94 -13.87 0.90
CA GLY A 955 -25.09 -14.22 1.75
C GLY A 955 -26.47 -14.02 1.12
N GLY A 956 -26.58 -13.55 -0.13
CA GLY A 956 -27.86 -13.44 -0.81
C GLY A 956 -28.44 -14.83 -1.12
N ALA A 957 -29.65 -15.13 -0.64
CA ALA A 957 -30.25 -16.46 -0.78
C ALA A 957 -31.73 -16.36 -1.15
N ASP A 958 -32.19 -17.27 -2.00
CA ASP A 958 -33.58 -17.29 -2.47
C ASP A 958 -34.55 -17.82 -1.39
N PRO A 959 -35.85 -17.48 -1.46
CA PRO A 959 -36.86 -18.04 -0.56
C PRO A 959 -37.04 -19.55 -0.76
N ASP A 960 -37.59 -20.21 0.27
CA ASP A 960 -37.84 -21.65 0.21
C ASP A 960 -38.75 -22.05 -0.95
N GLY A 961 -38.25 -22.90 -1.85
CA GLY A 961 -39.05 -23.53 -2.89
C GLY A 961 -39.87 -24.74 -2.38
N PRO A 962 -40.78 -25.30 -3.19
CA PRO A 962 -41.64 -26.42 -2.79
C PRO A 962 -40.91 -27.63 -2.20
N SER A 963 -39.75 -28.00 -2.76
CA SER A 963 -38.95 -29.13 -2.27
C SER A 963 -38.26 -28.85 -0.93
N GLN A 964 -37.92 -27.59 -0.65
CA GLN A 964 -37.33 -27.16 0.61
C GLN A 964 -38.41 -27.07 1.68
N ILE A 965 -39.56 -26.45 1.38
CA ILE A 965 -40.73 -26.40 2.28
C ILE A 965 -41.11 -27.81 2.73
N ARG A 966 -41.22 -28.75 1.78
CA ARG A 966 -41.58 -30.15 2.09
C ARG A 966 -40.62 -30.80 3.10
N ARG A 967 -39.32 -30.52 3.00
CA ARG A 967 -38.29 -31.04 3.90
C ARG A 967 -38.25 -30.29 5.25
N ALA A 968 -38.58 -29.01 5.25
CA ALA A 968 -38.51 -28.15 6.43
C ALA A 968 -39.74 -28.24 7.35
N ILE A 969 -40.91 -28.59 6.83
CA ILE A 969 -42.14 -28.72 7.64
C ILE A 969 -41.95 -29.66 8.84
N PRO A 970 -41.41 -30.89 8.70
CA PRO A 970 -41.17 -31.77 9.84
C PRO A 970 -40.16 -31.20 10.86
N LEU A 971 -39.15 -30.44 10.41
CA LEU A 971 -38.12 -29.84 11.27
C LEU A 971 -38.69 -28.76 12.20
N SER A 972 -39.76 -28.08 11.79
CA SER A 972 -40.40 -27.04 12.61
C SER A 972 -41.02 -27.57 13.91
N VAL A 973 -41.28 -28.88 13.99
CA VAL A 973 -41.86 -29.53 15.18
C VAL A 973 -40.76 -30.11 16.09
N THR A 974 -39.53 -30.26 15.59
CA THR A 974 -38.39 -30.76 16.36
C THR A 974 -37.57 -29.65 17.00
N ALA A 975 -37.45 -28.49 16.34
CA ALA A 975 -36.77 -27.31 16.87
C ALA A 975 -37.74 -26.42 17.67
N LEU A 976 -37.59 -26.39 19.00
CA LEU A 976 -38.31 -25.46 19.89
C LEU A 976 -37.45 -24.20 20.18
N ASP A 977 -38.02 -23.20 20.85
CA ASP A 977 -37.37 -21.90 21.18
C ASP A 977 -36.22 -21.97 22.22
N ARG A 978 -35.61 -23.15 22.43
CA ARG A 978 -34.46 -23.35 23.32
C ARG A 978 -33.55 -24.45 22.80
N LEU A 979 -32.24 -24.18 22.76
CA LEU A 979 -31.24 -25.13 22.25
C LEU A 979 -30.61 -25.91 23.40
N VAL A 980 -31.04 -27.16 23.58
CA VAL A 980 -30.59 -28.02 24.69
C VAL A 980 -29.68 -29.13 24.17
N SER A 981 -30.13 -29.87 23.17
CA SER A 981 -29.42 -30.98 22.55
C SER A 981 -28.57 -30.52 21.37
N VAL A 982 -27.50 -31.26 21.01
CA VAL A 982 -26.69 -30.93 19.82
C VAL A 982 -27.53 -30.91 18.52
N PRO A 983 -28.44 -31.86 18.27
CA PRO A 983 -29.42 -31.77 17.18
C PRO A 983 -30.23 -30.47 17.17
N ASP A 984 -30.57 -29.88 18.32
CA ASP A 984 -31.33 -28.62 18.37
C ASP A 984 -30.55 -27.49 17.69
N TYR A 985 -29.22 -27.42 17.88
CA TYR A 985 -28.37 -26.42 17.21
C TYR A 985 -28.36 -26.63 15.68
N GLU A 986 -28.38 -27.89 15.24
CA GLU A 986 -28.42 -28.25 13.81
C GLU A 986 -29.76 -27.85 13.18
N ASP A 987 -30.87 -28.24 13.80
CA ASP A 987 -32.22 -27.95 13.30
C ASP A 987 -32.54 -26.45 13.37
N PHE A 988 -32.12 -25.76 14.43
CA PHE A 988 -32.22 -24.30 14.55
C PHE A 988 -31.45 -23.58 13.44
N ALA A 989 -30.21 -24.00 13.17
CA ALA A 989 -29.42 -23.42 12.08
C ALA A 989 -30.06 -23.71 10.71
N ARG A 990 -30.61 -24.91 10.48
CA ARG A 990 -31.36 -25.23 9.24
C ARG A 990 -32.65 -24.44 9.10
N ALA A 991 -33.35 -24.12 10.19
CA ALA A 991 -34.59 -23.35 10.13
C ALA A 991 -34.37 -21.86 9.79
N ARG A 992 -33.13 -21.36 9.90
CA ARG A 992 -32.80 -19.97 9.61
C ARG A 992 -32.67 -19.68 8.11
N ALA A 993 -33.20 -18.53 7.71
CA ALA A 993 -33.13 -18.02 6.35
C ALA A 993 -31.67 -17.82 5.90
N GLY A 994 -31.37 -18.14 4.65
CA GLY A 994 -30.03 -18.04 4.07
C GLY A 994 -29.09 -19.23 4.38
N ILE A 995 -29.43 -20.09 5.34
CA ILE A 995 -28.68 -21.32 5.60
C ILE A 995 -29.28 -22.46 4.78
N GLY A 996 -28.47 -23.14 3.96
CA GLY A 996 -28.90 -24.27 3.15
C GLY A 996 -28.87 -25.58 3.92
N ARG A 997 -27.73 -25.86 4.56
CA ARG A 997 -27.47 -27.05 5.39
C ARG A 997 -26.73 -26.64 6.65
N ALA A 998 -26.94 -27.41 7.71
CA ALA A 998 -26.16 -27.33 8.93
C ALA A 998 -25.79 -28.74 9.43
N SER A 999 -24.70 -28.84 10.15
CA SER A 999 -24.32 -30.02 10.94
C SER A 999 -23.74 -29.55 12.27
N ALA A 1000 -24.28 -30.03 13.39
CA ALA A 1000 -23.79 -29.68 14.72
C ALA A 1000 -23.09 -30.86 15.39
N ARG A 1001 -21.95 -30.61 16.02
CA ARG A 1001 -21.19 -31.60 16.81
C ARG A 1001 -20.70 -30.97 18.10
N ARG A 1002 -20.85 -31.67 19.22
CA ARG A 1002 -20.11 -31.34 20.44
C ARG A 1002 -18.68 -31.85 20.28
N LEU A 1003 -17.73 -30.94 20.31
CA LEU A 1003 -16.32 -31.20 20.09
C LEU A 1003 -15.49 -30.54 21.20
N SER A 1004 -14.24 -30.96 21.34
CA SER A 1004 -13.24 -30.22 22.09
C SER A 1004 -12.39 -29.42 21.09
N ASP A 1005 -12.07 -28.17 21.39
CA ASP A 1005 -11.06 -27.39 20.67
C ASP A 1005 -9.62 -27.74 21.09
N GLY A 1006 -9.46 -28.78 21.92
CA GLY A 1006 -8.22 -29.18 22.56
C GLY A 1006 -8.08 -28.64 23.98
N THR A 1007 -8.90 -27.68 24.39
CA THR A 1007 -8.87 -27.06 25.73
C THR A 1007 -10.22 -27.11 26.45
N ARG A 1008 -11.32 -26.82 25.76
CA ARG A 1008 -12.68 -26.81 26.30
C ARG A 1008 -13.65 -27.48 25.33
N GLU A 1009 -14.75 -27.97 25.88
CA GLU A 1009 -15.87 -28.43 25.05
C GLU A 1009 -16.65 -27.26 24.48
N LEU A 1010 -17.12 -27.43 23.24
CA LEU A 1010 -17.95 -26.46 22.52
C LEU A 1010 -18.92 -27.18 21.58
N VAL A 1011 -19.95 -26.49 21.11
CA VAL A 1011 -20.77 -26.94 19.97
C VAL A 1011 -20.24 -26.30 18.70
N HIS A 1012 -19.71 -27.13 17.80
CA HIS A 1012 -19.30 -26.69 16.48
C HIS A 1012 -20.46 -26.90 15.50
N VAL A 1013 -20.89 -25.81 14.85
CA VAL A 1013 -21.94 -25.82 13.84
C VAL A 1013 -21.32 -25.48 12.49
N THR A 1014 -21.25 -26.47 11.59
CA THR A 1014 -20.86 -26.26 10.20
C THR A 1014 -22.09 -25.89 9.38
N VAL A 1015 -22.01 -24.85 8.54
CA VAL A 1015 -23.12 -24.40 7.69
C VAL A 1015 -22.74 -24.22 6.22
N THR A 1016 -23.76 -24.23 5.35
CA THR A 1016 -23.66 -23.87 3.92
C THR A 1016 -24.70 -22.81 3.60
N GLY A 1017 -24.49 -22.03 2.54
CA GLY A 1017 -25.55 -21.22 1.94
C GLY A 1017 -26.63 -22.10 1.32
N VAL A 1018 -27.81 -21.53 1.04
CA VAL A 1018 -28.85 -22.18 0.23
C VAL A 1018 -28.26 -22.52 -1.14
N ASP A 1019 -28.37 -23.79 -1.56
CA ASP A 1019 -27.72 -24.32 -2.76
C ASP A 1019 -26.20 -24.05 -2.83
N ASP A 1020 -25.54 -23.95 -1.67
CA ASP A 1020 -24.11 -23.69 -1.54
C ASP A 1020 -23.63 -22.34 -2.12
N VAL A 1021 -24.54 -21.34 -2.15
CA VAL A 1021 -24.17 -19.95 -2.43
C VAL A 1021 -23.01 -19.52 -1.51
N PRO A 1022 -22.02 -18.75 -2.01
CA PRO A 1022 -20.89 -18.30 -1.23
C PRO A 1022 -21.30 -17.60 0.08
N LEU A 1023 -20.78 -18.11 1.19
CA LEU A 1023 -20.85 -17.48 2.50
C LEU A 1023 -19.44 -17.09 2.92
N ALA A 1024 -19.21 -15.79 3.09
CA ALA A 1024 -18.01 -15.32 3.78
C ALA A 1024 -18.14 -15.63 5.28
N PRO A 1025 -17.07 -16.07 5.98
CA PRO A 1025 -17.10 -16.31 7.43
C PRO A 1025 -17.57 -15.09 8.25
N GLU A 1026 -17.26 -13.89 7.77
CA GLU A 1026 -17.62 -12.59 8.33
C GLU A 1026 -18.94 -12.01 7.77
N SER A 1027 -19.67 -12.76 6.94
CA SER A 1027 -20.95 -12.33 6.41
C SER A 1027 -22.00 -12.11 7.52
N GLY A 1028 -22.94 -11.19 7.29
CA GLY A 1028 -24.02 -10.90 8.23
C GLY A 1028 -24.85 -12.12 8.63
N ILE A 1029 -25.00 -13.11 7.73
CA ILE A 1029 -25.71 -14.36 8.02
C ILE A 1029 -24.96 -15.20 9.05
N VAL A 1030 -23.64 -15.38 8.89
CA VAL A 1030 -22.83 -16.19 9.81
C VAL A 1030 -22.73 -15.51 11.17
N ARG A 1031 -22.52 -14.18 11.20
CA ARG A 1031 -22.46 -13.39 12.43
C ARG A 1031 -23.77 -13.42 13.22
N THR A 1032 -24.90 -13.19 12.55
CA THR A 1032 -26.22 -13.22 13.20
C THR A 1032 -26.63 -14.64 13.62
N LEU A 1033 -26.19 -15.67 12.89
CA LEU A 1033 -26.36 -17.06 13.31
C LEU A 1033 -25.56 -17.36 14.58
N HIS A 1034 -24.28 -16.97 14.63
CA HIS A 1034 -23.45 -17.13 15.83
C HIS A 1034 -24.10 -16.44 17.04
N SER A 1035 -24.52 -15.18 16.87
CA SER A 1035 -25.19 -14.39 17.92
C SER A 1035 -26.48 -15.07 18.41
N ALA A 1036 -27.30 -15.57 17.49
CA ALA A 1036 -28.53 -16.28 17.85
C ALA A 1036 -28.26 -17.60 18.57
N LEU A 1037 -27.33 -18.42 18.08
CA LEU A 1037 -26.97 -19.68 18.73
C LEU A 1037 -26.41 -19.45 20.14
N ALA A 1038 -25.65 -18.36 20.36
CA ALA A 1038 -25.18 -17.97 21.68
C ALA A 1038 -26.32 -17.50 22.60
N ALA A 1039 -27.30 -16.76 22.06
CA ALA A 1039 -28.42 -16.23 22.84
C ALA A 1039 -29.47 -17.28 23.23
N PHE A 1040 -29.81 -18.21 22.32
CA PHE A 1040 -30.80 -19.28 22.55
C PHE A 1040 -30.18 -20.58 23.10
N GLY A 1041 -28.85 -20.68 23.09
CA GLY A 1041 -28.07 -21.79 23.61
C GLY A 1041 -27.70 -21.67 25.09
N SER A 1042 -26.86 -22.59 25.54
CA SER A 1042 -26.35 -22.60 26.91
C SER A 1042 -25.16 -21.66 27.07
N PRO A 1043 -25.17 -20.68 27.99
CA PRO A 1043 -24.02 -19.80 28.23
C PRO A 1043 -22.75 -20.55 28.68
N GLN A 1044 -22.91 -21.76 29.23
CA GLN A 1044 -21.79 -22.59 29.70
C GLN A 1044 -21.11 -23.39 28.57
N LEU A 1045 -21.72 -23.48 27.39
CA LEU A 1045 -21.19 -24.25 26.27
C LEU A 1045 -21.01 -23.31 25.06
N PRO A 1046 -19.78 -22.82 24.81
CA PRO A 1046 -19.52 -21.95 23.69
C PRO A 1046 -19.95 -22.59 22.36
N VAL A 1047 -20.40 -21.77 21.42
CA VAL A 1047 -20.73 -22.20 20.07
C VAL A 1047 -19.70 -21.63 19.10
N GLN A 1048 -19.29 -22.44 18.12
CA GLN A 1048 -18.45 -22.00 17.03
C GLN A 1048 -19.18 -22.28 15.71
N VAL A 1049 -19.32 -21.27 14.87
CA VAL A 1049 -19.89 -21.42 13.52
C VAL A 1049 -18.75 -21.42 12.51
N ALA A 1050 -18.76 -22.37 11.59
CA ALA A 1050 -17.84 -22.42 10.46
C ALA A 1050 -18.60 -22.69 9.16
N VAL A 1051 -18.10 -22.13 8.06
CA VAL A 1051 -18.54 -22.52 6.73
C VAL A 1051 -17.97 -23.91 6.43
N ARG A 1052 -18.71 -24.72 5.68
CA ARG A 1052 -18.31 -26.06 5.24
C ARG A 1052 -16.93 -26.10 4.60
N GLU A 1053 -16.36 -27.30 4.56
CA GLU A 1053 -15.26 -27.66 3.67
C GLU A 1053 -15.81 -28.23 2.35
N LEU A 1054 -15.46 -27.66 1.19
CA LEU A 1054 -15.93 -28.14 -0.11
C LEU A 1054 -15.14 -29.37 -0.55
N VAL A 1055 -15.82 -30.38 -1.06
CA VAL A 1055 -15.21 -31.44 -1.86
C VAL A 1055 -15.88 -31.46 -3.23
N ALA A 1056 -15.17 -30.97 -4.24
CA ALA A 1056 -15.65 -30.94 -5.62
C ALA A 1056 -15.66 -32.36 -6.20
N LEU A 1057 -16.82 -32.83 -6.62
CA LEU A 1057 -16.98 -34.13 -7.26
C LEU A 1057 -16.60 -34.03 -8.75
N VAL A 1058 -15.70 -34.89 -9.20
CA VAL A 1058 -15.26 -34.98 -10.59
C VAL A 1058 -15.81 -36.27 -11.20
N ILE A 1059 -16.50 -36.15 -12.32
CA ILE A 1059 -17.13 -37.26 -13.04
C ILE A 1059 -16.75 -37.20 -14.51
N SER A 1060 -16.17 -38.29 -15.03
CA SER A 1060 -16.03 -38.53 -16.47
C SER A 1060 -16.77 -39.82 -16.81
N ALA A 1061 -17.73 -39.75 -17.73
CA ALA A 1061 -18.52 -40.90 -18.14
C ALA A 1061 -18.76 -40.94 -19.65
N LYS A 1062 -18.76 -42.16 -20.18
CA LYS A 1062 -19.19 -42.53 -21.52
C LYS A 1062 -20.64 -43.00 -21.47
N ILE A 1063 -21.45 -42.48 -22.38
CA ILE A 1063 -22.89 -42.72 -22.44
C ILE A 1063 -23.21 -43.32 -23.80
N ARG A 1064 -23.80 -44.52 -23.80
CA ARG A 1064 -24.40 -45.11 -25.00
C ARG A 1064 -25.83 -44.63 -25.11
N VAL A 1065 -26.15 -43.95 -26.21
CA VAL A 1065 -27.50 -43.49 -26.50
C VAL A 1065 -28.25 -44.57 -27.27
N ALA A 1066 -29.49 -44.84 -26.89
CA ALA A 1066 -30.35 -45.77 -27.62
C ALA A 1066 -30.55 -45.30 -29.08
N PRO A 1067 -30.56 -46.19 -30.09
CA PRO A 1067 -30.49 -45.81 -31.52
C PRO A 1067 -31.55 -44.81 -32.00
N GLN A 1068 -32.71 -44.77 -31.34
CA GLN A 1068 -33.84 -43.89 -31.64
C GLN A 1068 -33.75 -42.48 -30.99
N TYR A 1069 -32.72 -42.20 -30.20
CA TYR A 1069 -32.47 -40.90 -29.57
C TYR A 1069 -31.21 -40.24 -30.13
N ALA A 1070 -31.12 -38.91 -30.05
CA ALA A 1070 -29.95 -38.14 -30.47
C ALA A 1070 -29.18 -37.59 -29.26
N TRP A 1071 -27.85 -37.70 -29.27
CA TRP A 1071 -26.96 -37.19 -28.22
C TRP A 1071 -27.27 -35.76 -27.77
N ARG A 1072 -27.45 -34.83 -28.72
CA ARG A 1072 -27.75 -33.41 -28.45
C ARG A 1072 -29.01 -33.17 -27.60
N LEU A 1073 -29.91 -34.14 -27.51
CA LEU A 1073 -31.13 -34.08 -26.70
C LEU A 1073 -31.04 -34.88 -25.39
N VAL A 1074 -30.13 -35.85 -25.33
CA VAL A 1074 -29.95 -36.74 -24.17
C VAL A 1074 -28.88 -36.20 -23.23
N GLU A 1075 -27.72 -35.76 -23.74
CA GLU A 1075 -26.62 -35.24 -22.91
C GLU A 1075 -27.06 -34.13 -21.95
N PRO A 1076 -27.82 -33.10 -22.37
CA PRO A 1076 -28.24 -32.06 -21.44
C PRO A 1076 -29.16 -32.58 -20.33
N LYS A 1077 -29.94 -33.63 -20.61
CA LYS A 1077 -30.81 -34.28 -19.62
C LYS A 1077 -30.01 -35.15 -18.64
N VAL A 1078 -28.99 -35.86 -19.13
CA VAL A 1078 -28.06 -36.61 -18.27
C VAL A 1078 -27.28 -35.68 -17.36
N ARG A 1079 -26.75 -34.58 -17.92
CA ARG A 1079 -26.10 -33.51 -17.16
C ARG A 1079 -27.01 -32.95 -16.07
N ALA A 1080 -28.24 -32.59 -16.42
CA ALA A 1080 -29.22 -32.08 -15.47
C ALA A 1080 -29.57 -33.11 -14.37
N ALA A 1081 -29.70 -34.40 -14.72
CA ALA A 1081 -29.99 -35.46 -13.75
C ALA A 1081 -28.83 -35.69 -12.76
N LEU A 1082 -27.59 -35.66 -13.25
CA LEU A 1082 -26.39 -35.76 -12.39
C LEU A 1082 -26.25 -34.54 -11.47
N VAL A 1083 -26.45 -33.32 -11.99
CA VAL A 1083 -26.41 -32.09 -11.19
C VAL A 1083 -27.56 -32.06 -10.16
N ASP A 1084 -28.78 -32.49 -10.51
CA ASP A 1084 -29.87 -32.59 -9.53
C ASP A 1084 -29.57 -33.61 -8.43
N ARG A 1085 -29.02 -34.78 -8.78
CA ARG A 1085 -28.78 -35.86 -7.80
C ARG A 1085 -27.56 -35.63 -6.92
N LEU A 1086 -26.48 -35.07 -7.48
CA LEU A 1086 -25.17 -34.94 -6.85
C LEU A 1086 -24.77 -33.49 -6.54
N GLY A 1087 -25.59 -32.51 -6.90
CA GLY A 1087 -25.39 -31.10 -6.57
C GLY A 1087 -25.90 -30.69 -5.18
N GLY A 1088 -25.56 -29.49 -4.74
CA GLY A 1088 -25.78 -28.99 -3.37
C GLY A 1088 -27.25 -29.00 -2.90
N ALA A 1089 -28.21 -29.00 -3.82
CA ALA A 1089 -29.65 -29.05 -3.50
C ALA A 1089 -30.11 -30.36 -2.83
N ARG A 1090 -29.37 -31.47 -3.03
CA ARG A 1090 -29.70 -32.79 -2.46
C ARG A 1090 -28.64 -33.39 -1.55
N ARG A 1091 -27.41 -32.85 -1.59
CA ARG A 1091 -26.31 -33.30 -0.74
C ARG A 1091 -26.45 -32.74 0.67
N GLU A 1092 -25.99 -33.51 1.66
CA GLU A 1092 -25.96 -33.16 3.08
C GLU A 1092 -24.50 -33.05 3.57
N LEU A 1093 -24.29 -32.29 4.64
CA LEU A 1093 -22.97 -32.19 5.29
C LEU A 1093 -22.57 -33.52 5.93
N GLY A 1094 -21.36 -33.99 5.64
CA GLY A 1094 -20.87 -35.28 6.09
C GLY A 1094 -21.46 -36.49 5.34
N GLN A 1095 -22.18 -36.28 4.23
CA GLN A 1095 -22.72 -37.36 3.41
C GLN A 1095 -21.72 -37.81 2.33
N PRO A 1096 -21.31 -39.10 2.26
CA PRO A 1096 -20.49 -39.63 1.15
C PRO A 1096 -21.23 -39.62 -0.19
N ALA A 1097 -20.50 -39.56 -1.31
CA ALA A 1097 -21.07 -39.75 -2.66
C ALA A 1097 -20.72 -41.14 -3.18
N TYR A 1098 -21.71 -41.86 -3.69
CA TYR A 1098 -21.52 -43.22 -4.20
C TYR A 1098 -21.58 -43.23 -5.72
N LEU A 1099 -20.67 -43.98 -6.35
CA LEU A 1099 -20.64 -44.14 -7.81
C LEU A 1099 -21.98 -44.68 -8.36
N SER A 1100 -22.62 -45.59 -7.63
CA SER A 1100 -23.93 -46.14 -7.98
C SER A 1100 -25.01 -45.08 -8.08
N GLU A 1101 -24.94 -43.98 -7.30
CA GLU A 1101 -25.89 -42.87 -7.40
C GLU A 1101 -25.75 -42.14 -8.74
N ALA A 1102 -24.52 -41.95 -9.21
CA ALA A 1102 -24.25 -41.33 -10.51
C ALA A 1102 -24.75 -42.21 -11.66
N VAL A 1103 -24.44 -43.51 -11.61
CA VAL A 1103 -24.88 -44.48 -12.62
C VAL A 1103 -26.40 -44.55 -12.69
N VAL A 1104 -27.09 -44.68 -11.55
CA VAL A 1104 -28.56 -44.73 -11.50
C VAL A 1104 -29.18 -43.44 -12.00
N ALA A 1105 -28.64 -42.27 -11.62
CA ALA A 1105 -29.15 -40.99 -12.08
C ALA A 1105 -29.02 -40.82 -13.61
N ALA A 1106 -27.90 -41.22 -14.19
CA ALA A 1106 -27.67 -41.17 -15.62
C ALA A 1106 -28.53 -42.20 -16.38
N GLN A 1107 -28.57 -43.46 -15.92
CA GLN A 1107 -29.36 -44.54 -16.56
C GLN A 1107 -30.88 -44.31 -16.50
N ALA A 1108 -31.37 -43.57 -15.51
CA ALA A 1108 -32.79 -43.24 -15.40
C ALA A 1108 -33.28 -42.27 -16.48
N VAL A 1109 -32.38 -41.63 -17.23
CA VAL A 1109 -32.74 -40.67 -18.29
C VAL A 1109 -33.23 -41.43 -19.53
N PRO A 1110 -34.46 -41.16 -20.01
CA PRO A 1110 -34.96 -41.79 -21.23
C PRO A 1110 -34.04 -41.54 -22.43
N GLY A 1111 -33.58 -42.62 -23.06
CA GLY A 1111 -32.65 -42.61 -24.19
C GLY A 1111 -31.22 -43.02 -23.85
N VAL A 1112 -30.89 -43.23 -22.56
CA VAL A 1112 -29.62 -43.86 -22.15
C VAL A 1112 -29.76 -45.37 -22.15
N ASP A 1113 -28.89 -46.07 -22.88
CA ASP A 1113 -28.83 -47.53 -22.96
C ASP A 1113 -27.76 -48.09 -21.99
N HIS A 1114 -26.62 -47.42 -21.91
CA HIS A 1114 -25.49 -47.82 -21.07
C HIS A 1114 -24.70 -46.61 -20.55
N VAL A 1115 -24.11 -46.76 -19.37
CA VAL A 1115 -23.25 -45.77 -18.72
C VAL A 1115 -21.97 -46.47 -18.27
N ASP A 1116 -20.83 -46.00 -18.75
CA ASP A 1116 -19.49 -46.46 -18.39
C ASP A 1116 -18.73 -45.27 -17.77
N VAL A 1117 -18.28 -45.40 -16.53
CA VAL A 1117 -17.69 -44.27 -15.78
C VAL A 1117 -16.19 -44.44 -15.71
N ASP A 1118 -15.46 -43.50 -16.32
CA ASP A 1118 -13.99 -43.48 -16.34
C ASP A 1118 -13.42 -42.87 -15.05
N VAL A 1119 -14.06 -41.83 -14.51
CA VAL A 1119 -13.60 -41.12 -13.31
C VAL A 1119 -14.79 -40.81 -12.40
N PHE A 1120 -14.62 -41.07 -11.11
CA PHE A 1120 -15.52 -40.67 -10.03
C PHE A 1120 -14.69 -40.44 -8.77
N ALA A 1121 -14.34 -39.18 -8.51
CA ALA A 1121 -13.40 -38.82 -7.46
C ALA A 1121 -13.77 -37.47 -6.82
N GLY A 1122 -13.24 -37.19 -5.63
CA GLY A 1122 -13.47 -35.94 -4.92
C GLY A 1122 -12.18 -35.16 -4.72
N VAL A 1123 -12.23 -33.85 -4.93
CA VAL A 1123 -11.11 -32.92 -4.72
C VAL A 1123 -11.48 -31.95 -3.60
N PRO A 1124 -10.88 -32.07 -2.39
CA PRO A 1124 -11.17 -31.16 -1.28
C PRO A 1124 -10.54 -29.78 -1.51
N ASP A 1125 -11.20 -28.72 -1.04
CA ASP A 1125 -10.63 -27.36 -1.05
C ASP A 1125 -9.41 -27.20 -0.11
N THR A 1126 -9.23 -28.14 0.83
CA THR A 1126 -8.04 -28.27 1.69
C THR A 1126 -6.93 -29.12 1.08
N ILE A 1127 -7.00 -29.47 -0.22
CA ILE A 1127 -5.94 -30.24 -0.89
C ILE A 1127 -4.57 -29.59 -0.62
N THR A 1128 -3.58 -30.40 -0.23
CA THR A 1128 -2.21 -29.92 -0.06
C THR A 1128 -1.49 -29.84 -1.40
N PRO A 1129 -0.41 -29.06 -1.50
CA PRO A 1129 0.36 -28.98 -2.73
C PRO A 1129 0.92 -30.34 -3.18
N ALA A 1130 1.41 -31.16 -2.25
CA ALA A 1130 1.84 -32.52 -2.53
C ALA A 1130 0.69 -33.39 -3.08
N GLN A 1131 -0.52 -33.27 -2.53
CA GLN A 1131 -1.69 -33.97 -3.07
C GLN A 1131 -2.09 -33.45 -4.45
N LEU A 1132 -1.91 -32.15 -4.71
CA LEU A 1132 -2.19 -31.54 -6.01
C LEU A 1132 -1.25 -32.06 -7.11
N THR A 1133 0.03 -32.29 -6.80
CA THR A 1133 0.98 -32.92 -7.75
C THR A 1133 0.58 -34.34 -8.14
N GLU A 1134 -0.07 -35.07 -7.24
CA GLU A 1134 -0.56 -36.43 -7.47
C GLU A 1134 -1.96 -36.47 -8.09
N LEU A 1135 -2.65 -35.33 -8.20
CA LEU A 1135 -4.05 -35.26 -8.59
C LEU A 1135 -4.32 -35.95 -9.94
N GLY A 1136 -3.45 -35.72 -10.92
CA GLY A 1136 -3.55 -36.36 -12.24
C GLY A 1136 -3.48 -37.89 -12.20
N ALA A 1137 -2.70 -38.46 -11.28
CA ALA A 1137 -2.64 -39.91 -11.08
C ALA A 1137 -3.88 -40.44 -10.34
N THR A 1138 -4.43 -39.65 -9.40
CA THR A 1138 -5.64 -40.03 -8.65
C THR A 1138 -6.92 -39.96 -9.48
N LEU A 1139 -6.99 -39.08 -10.49
CA LEU A 1139 -8.16 -38.90 -11.37
C LEU A 1139 -8.14 -39.82 -12.61
N THR A 1140 -7.73 -41.08 -12.43
CA THR A 1140 -7.59 -42.06 -13.54
C THR A 1140 -8.55 -43.23 -13.47
N THR A 1141 -9.18 -43.47 -12.33
CA THR A 1141 -10.11 -44.58 -12.13
C THR A 1141 -11.32 -44.14 -11.30
N PRO A 1142 -12.48 -44.80 -11.45
CA PRO A 1142 -13.66 -44.47 -10.68
C PRO A 1142 -13.57 -45.07 -9.27
N HIS A 1143 -13.64 -44.23 -8.24
CA HIS A 1143 -13.78 -44.72 -6.87
C HIS A 1143 -15.23 -45.15 -6.59
N PRO A 1144 -15.47 -46.24 -5.85
CA PRO A 1144 -16.85 -46.65 -5.52
C PRO A 1144 -17.54 -45.63 -4.59
N VAL A 1145 -16.76 -44.93 -3.76
CA VAL A 1145 -17.23 -43.96 -2.78
C VAL A 1145 -16.25 -42.79 -2.71
N VAL A 1146 -16.78 -41.56 -2.73
CA VAL A 1146 -16.07 -40.35 -2.33
C VAL A 1146 -16.52 -40.02 -0.89
N PRO A 1147 -15.65 -40.12 0.11
CA PRO A 1147 -16.03 -39.93 1.51
C PRO A 1147 -16.36 -38.46 1.79
N ALA A 1148 -17.22 -38.24 2.78
CA ALA A 1148 -17.42 -36.94 3.41
C ALA A 1148 -17.40 -37.14 4.91
N ARG A 1149 -16.67 -36.28 5.63
CA ARG A 1149 -16.59 -36.34 7.09
C ARG A 1149 -17.46 -35.26 7.75
N HIS A 1150 -17.95 -35.56 8.95
CA HIS A 1150 -18.47 -34.54 9.85
C HIS A 1150 -17.35 -33.69 10.46
N ALA A 1151 -17.74 -32.59 11.10
CA ALA A 1151 -16.81 -31.79 11.86
C ALA A 1151 -16.15 -32.62 12.96
N ARG A 1152 -14.83 -32.50 13.06
CA ARG A 1152 -14.02 -33.22 14.06
C ARG A 1152 -12.81 -32.39 14.44
N PHE A 1153 -12.34 -32.58 15.67
CA PHE A 1153 -10.98 -32.18 16.02
C PHE A 1153 -10.02 -33.11 15.28
N ASP A 1154 -9.05 -32.55 14.57
CA ASP A 1154 -8.09 -33.28 13.75
C ASP A 1154 -6.66 -32.84 14.08
N GLU A 1155 -5.74 -33.79 14.02
CA GLU A 1155 -4.31 -33.57 14.16
C GLU A 1155 -3.61 -34.26 13.00
N VAL A 1156 -3.04 -33.47 12.09
CA VAL A 1156 -2.30 -33.99 10.94
C VAL A 1156 -0.82 -33.83 11.23
N ARG A 1157 -0.08 -34.93 11.09
CA ARG A 1157 1.38 -34.95 11.26
C ARG A 1157 2.05 -35.23 9.93
N TYR A 1158 3.10 -34.48 9.65
CA TYR A 1158 4.03 -34.73 8.56
C TYR A 1158 5.29 -35.39 9.12
N THR A 1159 5.77 -36.42 8.44
CA THR A 1159 7.04 -37.07 8.77
C THR A 1159 8.07 -36.65 7.74
N VAL A 1160 9.17 -36.07 8.20
CA VAL A 1160 10.28 -35.60 7.35
C VAL A 1160 10.84 -36.74 6.53
N GLN A 1161 10.87 -36.59 5.20
CA GLN A 1161 11.18 -37.68 4.27
C GLN A 1161 12.63 -37.67 3.79
N ALA A 1162 13.22 -36.50 3.53
CA ALA A 1162 14.63 -36.36 3.19
C ALA A 1162 15.54 -36.42 4.43
N SER A 1163 16.86 -36.58 4.22
CA SER A 1163 17.85 -36.65 5.31
C SER A 1163 17.80 -35.42 6.22
N GLU A 1164 17.54 -34.24 5.64
CA GLU A 1164 17.32 -32.97 6.32
C GLU A 1164 16.35 -32.09 5.50
N GLU A 1165 15.22 -31.67 6.08
CA GLU A 1165 14.28 -30.70 5.46
C GLU A 1165 14.25 -29.39 6.27
N THR A 1166 14.10 -28.25 5.58
CA THR A 1166 13.93 -26.94 6.24
C THR A 1166 12.48 -26.75 6.73
N LEU A 1167 12.26 -25.77 7.62
CA LEU A 1167 10.90 -25.42 8.05
C LEU A 1167 10.06 -24.90 6.87
N ILE A 1168 10.70 -24.14 5.97
CA ILE A 1168 10.09 -23.63 4.73
C ILE A 1168 9.64 -24.79 3.83
N GLU A 1169 10.48 -25.80 3.60
CA GLU A 1169 10.15 -26.95 2.76
C GLU A 1169 8.96 -27.74 3.34
N VAL A 1170 8.96 -27.99 4.65
CA VAL A 1170 7.85 -28.69 5.32
C VAL A 1170 6.56 -27.87 5.26
N ALA A 1171 6.62 -26.57 5.51
CA ALA A 1171 5.47 -25.68 5.43
C ALA A 1171 4.88 -25.64 4.00
N ALA A 1172 5.74 -25.49 2.98
CA ALA A 1172 5.36 -25.46 1.57
C ALA A 1172 4.72 -26.77 1.10
N LYS A 1173 5.27 -27.95 1.46
CA LYS A 1173 4.68 -29.25 1.10
C LYS A 1173 3.27 -29.45 1.69
N ASN A 1174 3.00 -28.84 2.84
CA ASN A 1174 1.73 -28.97 3.55
C ASN A 1174 0.77 -27.80 3.32
N GLY A 1175 1.19 -26.77 2.57
CA GLY A 1175 0.37 -25.60 2.26
C GLY A 1175 0.00 -24.78 3.49
N ILE A 1176 0.94 -24.61 4.43
CA ILE A 1176 0.84 -23.75 5.63
C ILE A 1176 2.01 -22.76 5.65
N THR A 1177 1.95 -21.75 6.52
CA THR A 1177 3.07 -20.83 6.73
C THR A 1177 4.07 -21.38 7.75
N VAL A 1178 5.31 -20.87 7.76
CA VAL A 1178 6.31 -21.23 8.79
C VAL A 1178 5.82 -20.81 10.19
N ALA A 1179 5.22 -19.61 10.31
CA ALA A 1179 4.58 -19.15 11.54
C ALA A 1179 3.54 -20.16 12.06
N GLU A 1180 2.69 -20.69 11.18
CA GLU A 1180 1.68 -21.69 11.54
C GLU A 1180 2.33 -23.02 11.96
N LEU A 1181 3.36 -23.48 11.23
CA LEU A 1181 4.11 -24.69 11.59
C LEU A 1181 4.74 -24.58 12.98
N LEU A 1182 5.35 -23.44 13.30
CA LEU A 1182 5.97 -23.19 14.61
C LEU A 1182 4.93 -23.07 15.72
N ARG A 1183 3.81 -22.39 15.47
CA ARG A 1183 2.67 -22.31 16.41
C ARG A 1183 2.13 -23.70 16.77
N LEU A 1184 2.13 -24.63 15.81
CA LEU A 1184 1.69 -26.01 16.00
C LEU A 1184 2.72 -26.89 16.72
N ASN A 1185 4.02 -26.55 16.65
CA ASN A 1185 5.14 -27.32 17.20
C ASN A 1185 6.02 -26.44 18.10
N PRO A 1186 5.55 -26.04 19.30
CA PRO A 1186 6.29 -25.17 20.19
C PRO A 1186 7.59 -25.79 20.74
N ASP A 1187 7.82 -27.09 20.53
CA ASP A 1187 9.08 -27.78 20.82
C ASP A 1187 10.20 -27.45 19.81
N ILE A 1188 9.84 -26.97 18.62
CA ILE A 1188 10.79 -26.40 17.65
C ILE A 1188 11.19 -25.03 18.17
N THR A 1189 12.42 -24.95 18.66
CA THR A 1189 12.93 -23.80 19.42
C THR A 1189 14.12 -23.13 18.73
N ASP A 1190 14.45 -23.58 17.52
CA ASP A 1190 15.51 -23.05 16.65
C ASP A 1190 15.20 -23.36 15.18
N ALA A 1191 15.99 -22.76 14.28
CA ALA A 1191 15.94 -22.95 12.84
C ALA A 1191 16.84 -24.11 12.36
N THR A 1192 17.09 -25.13 13.19
CA THR A 1192 17.84 -26.30 12.73
C THR A 1192 17.00 -27.13 11.76
N ARG A 1193 17.64 -27.68 10.72
CA ARG A 1193 16.96 -28.55 9.75
C ARG A 1193 16.39 -29.76 10.46
N LEU A 1194 15.17 -30.12 10.11
CA LEU A 1194 14.47 -31.22 10.74
C LEU A 1194 15.07 -32.54 10.21
N PRO A 1195 15.51 -33.46 11.10
CA PRO A 1195 16.12 -34.71 10.68
C PRO A 1195 15.06 -35.67 10.13
N GLN A 1196 15.49 -36.55 9.22
CA GLN A 1196 14.64 -37.61 8.67
C GLN A 1196 13.90 -38.39 9.77
N GLY A 1197 12.62 -38.65 9.56
CA GLY A 1197 11.78 -39.37 10.49
C GLY A 1197 11.22 -38.53 11.65
N ARG A 1198 11.63 -37.27 11.82
CA ARG A 1198 10.97 -36.35 12.76
C ARG A 1198 9.51 -36.14 12.33
N SER A 1199 8.60 -36.24 13.29
CA SER A 1199 7.17 -36.00 13.09
C SER A 1199 6.78 -34.64 13.62
N VAL A 1200 6.20 -33.79 12.77
CA VAL A 1200 5.74 -32.44 13.12
C VAL A 1200 4.24 -32.28 12.81
N LEU A 1201 3.53 -31.56 13.67
CA LEU A 1201 2.12 -31.21 13.46
C LEU A 1201 2.00 -30.14 12.38
N VAL A 1202 1.23 -30.41 11.34
CA VAL A 1202 0.96 -29.48 10.23
C VAL A 1202 -0.48 -28.99 10.21
N PHE A 1203 -1.32 -29.54 11.07
CA PHE A 1203 -2.64 -29.03 11.38
C PHE A 1203 -3.08 -29.50 12.76
N ARG A 1204 -3.66 -28.61 13.56
CA ARG A 1204 -4.33 -28.94 14.82
C ARG A 1204 -5.51 -28.02 15.02
N GLY A 1205 -6.71 -28.59 15.08
CA GLY A 1205 -7.93 -27.82 15.30
C GLY A 1205 -9.18 -28.53 14.83
N ILE A 1206 -10.31 -27.83 14.91
CA ILE A 1206 -11.58 -28.36 14.40
C ILE A 1206 -11.64 -28.14 12.90
N ARG A 1207 -11.73 -29.22 12.14
CA ARG A 1207 -12.08 -29.13 10.72
C ARG A 1207 -13.61 -29.10 10.57
N PRO A 1208 -14.17 -28.19 9.75
CA PRO A 1208 -15.59 -28.18 9.44
C PRO A 1208 -16.05 -29.50 8.78
N ALA A 1209 -17.36 -29.75 8.80
CA ALA A 1209 -17.96 -30.84 8.02
C ALA A 1209 -17.77 -30.60 6.51
N GLN A 1210 -17.56 -31.69 5.77
CA GLN A 1210 -17.39 -31.65 4.32
C GLN A 1210 -18.74 -31.68 3.59
N LEU A 1211 -18.86 -30.91 2.51
CA LEU A 1211 -19.91 -31.03 1.50
C LEU A 1211 -19.31 -31.59 0.22
N VAL A 1212 -19.54 -32.88 -0.06
CA VAL A 1212 -19.21 -33.49 -1.35
C VAL A 1212 -20.33 -33.16 -2.34
N THR A 1213 -20.02 -32.40 -3.38
CA THR A 1213 -21.01 -31.94 -4.36
C THR A 1213 -20.42 -31.82 -5.76
N LEU A 1214 -21.24 -32.10 -6.77
CA LEU A 1214 -20.93 -31.81 -8.17
C LEU A 1214 -21.16 -30.31 -8.42
N ALA A 1215 -20.10 -29.57 -8.74
CA ALA A 1215 -20.13 -28.13 -8.98
C ALA A 1215 -20.02 -27.86 -10.51
N PRO A 1216 -21.10 -27.45 -11.19
CA PRO A 1216 -21.12 -27.33 -12.65
C PRO A 1216 -20.34 -26.11 -13.17
N ASP A 1217 -19.95 -25.17 -12.30
CA ASP A 1217 -19.35 -23.89 -12.66
C ASP A 1217 -17.87 -24.00 -13.06
N ILE A 1218 -17.24 -25.14 -12.77
CA ILE A 1218 -15.87 -25.44 -13.19
C ILE A 1218 -15.95 -26.37 -14.40
N PRO A 1219 -15.54 -25.92 -15.60
CA PRO A 1219 -15.45 -26.77 -16.80
C PRO A 1219 -14.65 -28.04 -16.51
N ASP A 1220 -14.99 -29.13 -17.20
CA ASP A 1220 -14.31 -30.43 -17.10
C ASP A 1220 -14.40 -31.17 -15.74
N THR A 1221 -15.15 -30.67 -14.77
CA THR A 1221 -15.56 -31.46 -13.59
C THR A 1221 -16.66 -32.49 -13.91
N LEU A 1222 -17.43 -32.25 -14.98
CA LEU A 1222 -18.39 -33.21 -15.54
C LEU A 1222 -18.18 -33.35 -17.05
N ILE A 1223 -17.51 -34.44 -17.43
CA ILE A 1223 -17.23 -34.81 -18.81
C ILE A 1223 -18.17 -35.94 -19.22
N LEU A 1224 -18.98 -35.71 -20.25
CA LEU A 1224 -19.88 -36.70 -20.83
C LEU A 1224 -19.49 -36.93 -22.29
N LYS A 1225 -19.22 -38.17 -22.67
CA LYS A 1225 -18.84 -38.56 -24.04
C LYS A 1225 -19.83 -39.57 -24.60
N GLU A 1226 -20.23 -39.41 -25.86
CA GLU A 1226 -21.04 -40.42 -26.55
C GLU A 1226 -20.16 -41.60 -26.96
N ILE A 1227 -20.67 -42.82 -26.77
CA ILE A 1227 -20.10 -44.06 -27.35
C ILE A 1227 -21.15 -44.74 -28.23
N ARG A 1228 -20.69 -45.32 -29.34
CA ARG A 1228 -21.55 -45.98 -30.34
C ARG A 1228 -21.68 -47.48 -30.11
#